data_AF-A0A2Z6RIU5-F1
#
_entry.id   AF-A0A2Z6RIU5-F1
#
_cell.length_a   1.000
_cell.length_b   1.000
_cell.length_c   1.000
_cell.angle_alpha   90.00
_cell.angle_beta   90.00
_cell.angle_gamma   90.00
#
_symmetry.space_group_name_H-M   'P 1'
#
loop_
_entity.id
_entity.type
_entity.pdbx_description
1 polymer ?
#
loop_
_entity_poly.entity_id
_entity_poly.type
_entity_poly.pdbx_seq_one_letter_code
_entity_poly.pdbx_strand_id
1 'polypeptide(L)'
;MSKQKEYSVSLISAGELIDDLHYGPYSREWWLARPTSDNTTFCPIRLGMKTLTTINKRDFIITVIQGNTQDITDPNYNKFQPGYICQSEGLRSNVCESSSKAITSVYQKAFSNKTKHAGPLVMGFDIPHISEALLSDVHFHPFAFKIENLSVIVFSIGVSNNSDWNYAGEGYKSSFIHNFNHSQSLFFQEFDDDEAIVRIYREFQEICVFHDANPNLVWKKIGILSKFNGSTLFGLEHNEIKLVIDREKIPYCTTDNWQNEEIMNKIFNYHLKKRVLTPINWKNIFIEWRNQKSDIIELTQKLKEIYPVGYIIKDREFRAWKALLRHTGCTRITPFKKESELEFWTWSKYPDKDKDTLTQLYNCGFLQTTLENHTKQFWNAFQDALDSNIRGIDGKRRILSIIADKFSYETIKHYLSVSNYLITEARYYARINGPGGVQMERPKFTSQRLSPEKKDQIENFFQNKANVIMSSYKTDSASGSPVYYLKNTKKILWERFHEEYPDGLKRTAFYGYLQGNQYIYKEDLEGEIDEKGAVIVIDYKMKILPKSARETKQDFFGKKGWTLHSALVYTRSQNDMNLQIHAFDHWSNDTRQDSWFTASSLHAVIMELNPKPEWIIFISDNGPHYHNADLMMIMRRWKEWYNIDVRKWTFLEAGEAKTSIDSHHAQISHAIKRHVRLGFDISQGSDIELAIEGICGTSVAHLEPERTKALTGEYAGYICARSMPNVSKWNYFSPEKLEKLQKKEIQKPDPQVSQHTVPQTPWIIPLPDKSGIFPNRLNIDQLRNQLSNLEISHENINNKRELVSLLEDALSQQMENTSIENQIPSTDMLDSNEEINVHQEFPLMLGWALKENQKFGKKGGGKRISKHIVALLEGYFLAGNLDKSDRYSAQEMWNELTKLVEEGSLEETDIPKVSTIQNWIARYAAQHKQNMAQQAKQSVIHRNE
;
A
#
# COMPACT_ATOMS: atom_id res chain seq x y z
N MET A 1 -7.70 34.12 -14.76
CA MET A 1 -6.64 33.59 -15.63
C MET A 1 -7.13 33.61 -17.06
N SER A 2 -6.55 34.44 -17.93
CA SER A 2 -6.88 34.47 -19.36
C SER A 2 -6.55 33.10 -19.97
N LYS A 3 -7.46 32.51 -20.76
CA LYS A 3 -7.17 31.31 -21.56
C LYS A 3 -5.96 31.63 -22.46
N GLN A 4 -4.78 31.15 -22.11
CA GLN A 4 -3.60 31.25 -22.98
C GLN A 4 -3.84 30.38 -24.21
N LYS A 5 -3.47 30.90 -25.38
CA LYS A 5 -3.64 30.22 -26.66
C LYS A 5 -2.54 29.16 -26.79
N GLU A 6 -2.92 27.89 -26.84
CA GLU A 6 -2.00 26.76 -27.02
C GLU A 6 -1.60 26.62 -28.50
N TYR A 7 -0.32 26.32 -28.74
CA TYR A 7 0.25 26.09 -30.07
C TYR A 7 0.81 24.67 -30.16
N SER A 8 0.65 24.02 -31.32
CA SER A 8 1.31 22.75 -31.63
C SER A 8 2.69 23.05 -32.22
N VAL A 9 3.75 22.79 -31.46
CA VAL A 9 5.14 23.12 -31.84
C VAL A 9 5.99 21.84 -31.86
N SER A 10 6.91 21.76 -32.80
CA SER A 10 7.94 20.70 -32.87
C SER A 10 9.34 21.30 -33.02
N LEU A 11 10.32 20.73 -32.31
CA LEU A 11 11.71 21.12 -32.38
C LEU A 11 12.38 20.41 -33.57
N ILE A 12 12.82 21.18 -34.57
CA ILE A 12 13.50 20.65 -35.77
C ILE A 12 15.00 20.49 -35.50
N SER A 13 15.60 21.46 -34.82
CA SER A 13 17.01 21.47 -34.44
C SER A 13 17.16 22.15 -33.09
N ALA A 14 17.86 21.53 -32.15
CA ALA A 14 18.14 22.13 -30.85
C ALA A 14 19.06 23.35 -30.96
N GLY A 15 20.01 23.34 -31.91
CA GLY A 15 21.05 24.37 -31.99
C GLY A 15 22.20 24.14 -31.00
N GLU A 16 23.16 25.06 -31.01
CA GLU A 16 24.42 24.97 -30.28
C GLU A 16 24.47 25.94 -29.09
N LEU A 17 25.09 25.49 -28.00
CA LEU A 17 25.52 26.35 -26.89
C LEU A 17 26.92 26.87 -27.19
N ILE A 18 27.06 28.19 -27.17
CA ILE A 18 28.34 28.88 -27.37
C ILE A 18 28.69 29.60 -26.08
N ASP A 19 29.86 29.30 -25.52
CA ASP A 19 30.28 29.79 -24.21
C ASP A 19 30.26 31.32 -24.10
N ASP A 20 30.79 32.03 -25.09
CA ASP A 20 30.79 33.50 -25.10
C ASP A 20 29.38 34.11 -25.09
N LEU A 21 28.42 33.45 -25.73
CA LEU A 21 27.04 33.92 -25.82
C LEU A 21 26.21 33.51 -24.60
N HIS A 22 26.43 32.32 -24.03
CA HIS A 22 25.59 31.75 -22.98
C HIS A 22 26.16 31.93 -21.58
N TYR A 23 27.47 32.15 -21.44
CA TYR A 23 28.17 32.32 -20.17
C TYR A 23 29.08 33.56 -20.12
N GLY A 24 29.09 34.36 -21.19
CA GLY A 24 29.81 35.65 -21.24
C GLY A 24 29.01 36.83 -20.64
N PRO A 25 29.52 38.07 -20.80
CA PRO A 25 28.90 39.28 -20.23
C PRO A 25 27.43 39.48 -20.60
N TYR A 26 27.08 39.20 -21.86
CA TYR A 26 25.71 39.39 -22.39
C TYR A 26 24.87 38.11 -22.39
N SER A 27 25.27 37.10 -21.62
CA SER A 27 24.55 35.84 -21.45
C SER A 27 23.07 36.01 -21.12
N ARG A 28 22.71 37.05 -20.37
CA ARG A 28 21.31 37.43 -20.07
C ARG A 28 20.40 37.48 -21.30
N GLU A 29 20.92 37.85 -22.48
CA GLU A 29 20.15 37.93 -23.73
C GLU A 29 19.85 36.56 -24.35
N TRP A 30 20.60 35.52 -23.94
CA TRP A 30 20.52 34.15 -24.47
C TRP A 30 19.80 33.17 -23.52
N TRP A 31 19.28 33.65 -22.39
CA TRP A 31 18.51 32.86 -21.43
C TRP A 31 17.11 33.43 -21.23
N LEU A 32 16.09 32.65 -21.57
CA LEU A 32 14.69 33.01 -21.40
C LEU A 32 14.18 32.58 -20.02
N ALA A 33 13.78 33.54 -19.19
CA ALA A 33 13.14 33.28 -17.90
C ALA A 33 11.70 32.77 -18.09
N ARG A 34 11.38 31.61 -17.49
CA ARG A 34 10.02 31.05 -17.43
C ARG A 34 9.50 31.01 -15.98
N PRO A 35 8.33 31.59 -15.70
CA PRO A 35 7.68 31.38 -14.41
C PRO A 35 7.16 29.94 -14.33
N THR A 36 7.68 29.15 -13.38
CA THR A 36 7.09 27.87 -12.97
C THR A 36 6.33 28.05 -11.65
N SER A 37 5.52 27.08 -11.24
CA SER A 37 4.60 27.19 -10.08
C SER A 37 5.23 27.74 -8.81
N ASP A 38 6.54 27.53 -8.62
CA ASP A 38 7.26 27.94 -7.41
C ASP A 38 8.65 28.58 -7.65
N ASN A 39 9.16 28.70 -8.90
CA ASN A 39 10.50 29.27 -9.21
C ASN A 39 10.63 29.83 -10.65
N THR A 40 11.67 30.63 -10.93
CA THR A 40 12.01 31.06 -12.31
C THR A 40 13.01 30.08 -12.91
N THR A 41 12.60 29.36 -13.96
CA THR A 41 13.49 28.44 -14.70
C THR A 41 14.01 29.16 -15.94
N PHE A 42 15.33 29.21 -16.13
CA PHE A 42 15.93 29.77 -17.34
C PHE A 42 16.08 28.68 -18.41
N CYS A 43 15.66 28.98 -19.64
CA CYS A 43 15.84 28.10 -20.80
C CYS A 43 16.75 28.77 -21.82
N PRO A 44 17.74 28.05 -22.39
CA PRO A 44 18.68 28.65 -23.32
C PRO A 44 18.02 28.88 -24.68
N ILE A 45 18.35 30.00 -25.30
CA ILE A 45 18.01 30.35 -26.68
C ILE A 45 19.21 29.98 -27.53
N ARG A 46 19.26 28.76 -28.06
CA ARG A 46 20.49 28.25 -28.70
C ARG A 46 20.72 28.81 -30.10
N LEU A 47 21.99 28.99 -30.49
CA LEU A 47 22.31 29.43 -31.84
C LEU A 47 21.94 28.34 -32.86
N GLY A 48 21.24 28.69 -33.93
CA GLY A 48 20.81 27.73 -34.95
C GLY A 48 19.61 26.86 -34.55
N MET A 49 19.00 27.13 -33.38
CA MET A 49 17.75 26.48 -32.96
C MET A 49 16.65 26.70 -34.00
N LYS A 50 15.89 25.65 -34.32
CA LYS A 50 14.77 25.69 -35.28
C LYS A 50 13.52 25.03 -34.72
N THR A 51 12.40 25.74 -34.78
CA THR A 51 11.09 25.24 -34.33
C THR A 51 10.05 25.40 -35.41
N LEU A 52 9.21 24.38 -35.59
CA LEU A 52 8.08 24.35 -36.53
C LEU A 52 6.76 24.47 -35.76
N THR A 53 5.92 25.40 -36.18
CA THR A 53 4.57 25.59 -35.62
C THR A 53 3.55 25.80 -36.71
N THR A 54 2.43 25.07 -36.62
CA THR A 54 1.35 25.17 -37.59
C THR A 54 0.27 26.13 -37.09
N ILE A 55 -0.01 27.20 -37.84
CA ILE A 55 -1.06 28.19 -37.54
C ILE A 55 -1.97 28.30 -38.76
N ASN A 56 -3.29 28.16 -38.57
CA ASN A 56 -4.29 28.18 -39.65
C ASN A 56 -3.96 27.21 -40.81
N LYS A 57 -3.50 26.00 -40.48
CA LYS A 57 -3.08 24.96 -41.43
C LYS A 57 -1.87 25.33 -42.30
N ARG A 58 -1.11 26.35 -41.93
CA ARG A 58 0.14 26.75 -42.59
C ARG A 58 1.30 26.65 -41.61
N ASP A 59 2.42 26.16 -42.10
CA ASP A 59 3.61 25.88 -41.31
C ASP A 59 4.54 27.08 -41.24
N PHE A 60 4.99 27.41 -40.02
CA PHE A 60 5.92 28.49 -39.73
C PHE A 60 7.16 27.92 -39.05
N ILE A 61 8.32 28.12 -39.65
CA ILE A 61 9.62 27.73 -39.09
C ILE A 61 10.30 28.98 -38.55
N ILE A 62 10.68 28.99 -37.28
CA ILE A 62 11.49 30.04 -36.67
C ILE A 62 12.90 29.51 -36.47
N THR A 63 13.91 30.25 -36.93
CA THR A 63 15.34 29.96 -36.75
C THR A 63 15.99 31.07 -35.91
N VAL A 64 16.77 30.67 -34.91
CA VAL A 64 17.62 31.57 -34.12
C VAL A 64 18.98 31.75 -34.80
N ILE A 65 19.43 32.98 -34.91
CA ILE A 65 20.75 33.35 -35.44
C ILE A 65 21.44 34.35 -34.51
N GLN A 66 22.73 34.59 -34.72
CA GLN A 66 23.49 35.58 -33.99
C GLN A 66 23.32 36.95 -34.65
N GLY A 67 23.05 37.99 -33.85
CA GLY A 67 22.80 39.34 -34.35
C GLY A 67 21.31 39.63 -34.49
N ASN A 68 20.85 40.72 -33.87
CA ASN A 68 19.44 41.13 -33.84
C ASN A 68 18.90 41.72 -35.16
N THR A 69 19.76 42.02 -36.13
CA THR A 69 19.42 42.52 -37.48
C THR A 69 20.41 42.00 -38.53
N GLN A 70 20.02 42.08 -39.81
CA GLN A 70 20.80 41.56 -40.95
C GLN A 70 21.85 42.55 -41.45
N ASP A 71 21.65 43.85 -41.18
CA ASP A 71 22.54 44.92 -41.59
C ASP A 71 23.54 45.22 -40.46
N ILE A 72 24.79 44.85 -40.67
CA ILE A 72 25.88 45.06 -39.70
C ILE A 72 26.21 46.56 -39.54
N THR A 73 25.76 47.39 -40.48
CA THR A 73 25.93 48.85 -40.44
C THR A 73 24.76 49.58 -39.78
N ASP A 74 23.69 48.87 -39.40
CA ASP A 74 22.57 49.42 -38.63
C ASP A 74 23.08 49.86 -37.25
N PRO A 75 22.81 51.10 -36.80
CA PRO A 75 23.18 51.56 -35.46
C PRO A 75 22.56 50.71 -34.34
N ASN A 76 21.50 49.95 -34.62
CA ASN A 76 20.90 49.01 -33.67
C ASN A 76 21.47 47.59 -33.77
N TYR A 77 22.42 47.32 -34.66
CA TYR A 77 23.04 46.01 -34.79
C TYR A 77 23.81 45.63 -33.53
N ASN A 78 23.51 44.44 -33.03
CA ASN A 78 24.19 43.89 -31.87
C ASN A 78 24.43 42.39 -32.02
N LYS A 79 25.71 42.03 -32.18
CA LYS A 79 26.18 40.64 -32.29
C LYS A 79 25.96 39.78 -31.04
N PHE A 80 25.71 40.41 -29.89
CA PHE A 80 25.51 39.73 -28.61
C PHE A 80 24.04 39.46 -28.30
N GLN A 81 23.11 39.88 -29.17
CA GLN A 81 21.70 39.56 -29.04
C GLN A 81 21.26 38.49 -30.05
N PRO A 82 20.29 37.64 -29.68
CA PRO A 82 19.72 36.67 -30.61
C PRO A 82 18.85 37.37 -31.66
N GLY A 83 19.02 36.97 -32.91
CA GLY A 83 18.14 37.32 -34.02
C GLY A 83 17.22 36.18 -34.39
N TYR A 84 16.05 36.51 -34.94
CA TYR A 84 15.03 35.54 -35.30
C TYR A 84 14.59 35.71 -36.74
N ILE A 85 14.55 34.60 -37.47
CA ILE A 85 14.04 34.55 -38.84
C ILE A 85 12.86 33.59 -38.87
N CYS A 86 11.73 34.03 -39.43
CA CYS A 86 10.57 33.17 -39.69
C CYS A 86 10.42 32.89 -41.19
N GLN A 87 10.07 31.65 -41.53
CA GLN A 87 9.85 31.19 -42.91
C GLN A 87 8.54 30.39 -42.99
N SER A 88 7.79 30.58 -44.08
CA SER A 88 6.54 29.85 -44.35
C SER A 88 6.20 29.83 -45.85
N GLU A 89 6.21 28.65 -46.48
CA GLU A 89 5.83 28.44 -47.89
C GLU A 89 6.30 29.56 -48.85
N GLY A 90 7.61 29.80 -48.91
CA GLY A 90 8.24 30.82 -49.78
C GLY A 90 8.26 32.25 -49.23
N LEU A 91 7.53 32.54 -48.15
CA LEU A 91 7.64 33.82 -47.43
C LEU A 91 8.72 33.76 -46.35
N ARG A 92 9.46 34.86 -46.19
CA ARG A 92 10.54 34.99 -45.19
C ARG A 92 10.49 36.36 -44.53
N SER A 93 10.79 36.41 -43.23
CA SER A 93 11.05 37.65 -42.51
C SER A 93 12.49 38.10 -42.72
N ASN A 94 12.74 39.40 -42.55
CA ASN A 94 14.10 39.87 -42.25
C ASN A 94 14.52 39.34 -40.87
N VAL A 95 15.79 39.49 -40.53
CA VAL A 95 16.26 39.24 -39.17
C VAL A 95 15.56 40.22 -38.23
N CYS A 96 14.92 39.68 -37.19
CA CYS A 96 14.16 40.46 -36.22
C CYS A 96 14.76 40.29 -34.82
N GLU A 97 14.67 41.34 -34.01
CA GLU A 97 15.09 41.37 -32.59
C GLU A 97 14.30 40.44 -31.66
N SER A 98 13.14 39.93 -32.10
CA SER A 98 12.33 38.99 -31.32
C SER A 98 11.60 37.99 -32.19
N SER A 99 11.39 36.79 -31.66
CA SER A 99 10.62 35.72 -32.30
C SER A 99 9.18 36.15 -32.60
N SER A 100 8.56 36.96 -31.73
CA SER A 100 7.21 37.50 -31.91
C SER A 100 7.11 38.39 -33.16
N LYS A 101 8.12 39.26 -33.38
CA LYS A 101 8.18 40.16 -34.55
C LYS A 101 8.44 39.37 -35.83
N ALA A 102 9.34 38.39 -35.78
CA ALA A 102 9.64 37.51 -36.90
C ALA A 102 8.37 36.81 -37.42
N ILE A 103 7.64 36.11 -36.54
CA ILE A 103 6.43 35.39 -36.96
C ILE A 103 5.29 36.33 -37.36
N THR A 104 5.05 37.40 -36.62
CA THR A 104 3.97 38.35 -36.94
C THR A 104 4.17 38.96 -38.32
N SER A 105 5.43 39.24 -38.71
CA SER A 105 5.74 39.78 -40.04
C SER A 105 5.40 38.80 -41.17
N VAL A 106 5.70 37.51 -41.01
CA VAL A 106 5.40 36.48 -42.03
C VAL A 106 3.90 36.16 -42.04
N TYR A 107 3.28 36.08 -40.87
CA TYR A 107 1.85 35.85 -40.73
C TYR A 107 1.04 36.97 -41.40
N GLN A 108 1.45 38.23 -41.22
CA GLN A 108 0.81 39.37 -41.89
C GLN A 108 0.95 39.29 -43.41
N LYS A 109 2.13 38.91 -43.92
CA LYS A 109 2.33 38.69 -45.36
C LYS A 109 1.50 37.53 -45.91
N ALA A 110 1.32 36.47 -45.12
CA ALA A 110 0.59 35.26 -45.51
C ALA A 110 -0.94 35.44 -45.52
N PHE A 111 -1.49 36.20 -44.57
CA PHE A 111 -2.94 36.26 -44.33
C PHE A 111 -3.52 37.67 -44.38
N SER A 112 -2.73 38.69 -44.73
CA SER A 112 -3.13 40.11 -44.70
C SER A 112 -3.73 40.57 -43.36
N ASN A 113 -3.33 39.91 -42.26
CA ASN A 113 -3.87 40.11 -40.92
C ASN A 113 -2.74 40.46 -39.93
N LYS A 114 -2.94 41.52 -39.12
CA LYS A 114 -1.96 42.02 -38.14
C LYS A 114 -2.02 41.33 -36.78
N THR A 115 -2.51 40.10 -36.71
CA THR A 115 -2.57 39.33 -35.46
C THR A 115 -1.16 39.12 -34.92
N LYS A 116 -0.92 39.59 -33.69
CA LYS A 116 0.37 39.38 -33.00
C LYS A 116 0.38 38.00 -32.35
N HIS A 117 1.46 37.27 -32.55
CA HIS A 117 1.70 35.99 -31.88
C HIS A 117 2.83 36.12 -30.86
N ALA A 118 2.66 35.49 -29.70
CA ALA A 118 3.68 35.42 -28.67
C ALA A 118 4.78 34.45 -29.12
N GLY A 119 5.88 34.98 -29.63
CA GLY A 119 6.99 34.22 -30.19
C GLY A 119 7.55 33.13 -29.29
N PRO A 120 7.80 33.37 -27.98
CA PRO A 120 8.25 32.32 -27.07
C PRO A 120 7.29 31.11 -26.99
N LEU A 121 5.98 31.35 -26.95
CA LEU A 121 4.97 30.28 -26.96
C LEU A 121 4.93 29.56 -28.32
N VAL A 122 5.07 30.32 -29.42
CA VAL A 122 5.12 29.73 -30.76
C VAL A 122 6.40 28.91 -30.97
N MET A 123 7.50 29.24 -30.31
CA MET A 123 8.71 28.43 -30.32
C MET A 123 8.67 27.26 -29.31
N GLY A 124 7.55 27.07 -28.61
CA GLY A 124 7.36 25.94 -27.70
C GLY A 124 8.19 26.06 -26.43
N PHE A 125 8.58 27.28 -26.03
CA PHE A 125 9.19 27.53 -24.73
C PHE A 125 8.18 27.43 -23.57
N ASP A 126 7.07 26.73 -23.71
CA ASP A 126 6.15 26.34 -22.66
C ASP A 126 5.91 24.82 -22.66
N ILE A 127 6.43 24.13 -23.69
CA ILE A 127 6.22 22.71 -23.91
C ILE A 127 7.34 21.91 -23.22
N PRO A 128 7.02 21.01 -22.26
CA PRO A 128 8.01 20.33 -21.43
C PRO A 128 9.12 19.60 -22.20
N HIS A 129 8.77 18.77 -23.19
CA HIS A 129 9.74 17.97 -23.94
C HIS A 129 10.71 18.83 -24.78
N ILE A 130 10.30 20.02 -25.24
CA ILE A 130 11.19 20.96 -25.94
C ILE A 130 12.15 21.62 -24.95
N SER A 131 11.66 22.08 -23.79
CA SER A 131 12.54 22.58 -22.73
C SER A 131 13.56 21.56 -22.26
N GLU A 132 13.14 20.31 -22.03
CA GLU A 132 14.04 19.24 -21.58
C GLU A 132 15.13 18.95 -22.60
N ALA A 133 14.78 18.89 -23.90
CA ALA A 133 15.77 18.74 -24.96
C ALA A 133 16.79 19.89 -24.97
N LEU A 134 16.33 21.14 -24.80
CA LEU A 134 17.17 22.34 -24.73
C LEU A 134 17.97 22.48 -23.43
N LEU A 135 17.77 21.61 -22.43
CA LEU A 135 18.52 21.64 -21.16
C LEU A 135 19.46 20.44 -21.00
N SER A 136 19.41 19.46 -21.91
CA SER A 136 20.05 18.15 -21.76
C SER A 136 21.59 18.15 -21.66
N ASP A 137 22.27 19.10 -22.29
CA ASP A 137 23.74 19.25 -22.33
C ASP A 137 24.22 20.55 -21.61
N VAL A 138 23.34 21.20 -20.85
CA VAL A 138 23.66 22.42 -20.09
C VAL A 138 24.42 22.04 -18.81
N HIS A 139 25.71 22.37 -18.75
CA HIS A 139 26.56 22.09 -17.59
C HIS A 139 26.15 22.88 -16.33
N PHE A 140 25.82 24.16 -16.50
CA PHE A 140 25.39 25.02 -15.40
C PHE A 140 24.08 25.72 -15.77
N HIS A 141 23.08 25.60 -14.89
CA HIS A 141 21.78 26.23 -15.09
C HIS A 141 21.78 27.60 -14.41
N PRO A 142 21.68 28.72 -15.17
CA PRO A 142 21.64 30.04 -14.58
C PRO A 142 20.41 30.21 -13.70
N PHE A 143 20.59 30.96 -12.62
CA PHE A 143 19.51 31.33 -11.73
C PHE A 143 19.66 32.79 -11.33
N ALA A 144 18.54 33.38 -10.93
CA ALA A 144 18.47 34.79 -10.58
C ALA A 144 17.81 34.96 -9.22
N PHE A 145 18.35 35.88 -8.43
CA PHE A 145 17.80 36.27 -7.14
C PHE A 145 17.86 37.78 -6.97
N LYS A 146 17.06 38.29 -6.03
CA LYS A 146 16.96 39.73 -5.78
C LYS A 146 17.76 40.11 -4.54
N ILE A 147 18.56 41.16 -4.67
CA ILE A 147 19.17 41.89 -3.57
C ILE A 147 18.50 43.26 -3.53
N GLU A 148 17.44 43.38 -2.73
CA GLU A 148 16.53 44.54 -2.74
C GLU A 148 16.03 44.85 -4.17
N ASN A 149 16.54 45.94 -4.78
CA ASN A 149 16.18 46.41 -6.12
C ASN A 149 17.12 45.90 -7.22
N LEU A 150 18.16 45.12 -6.88
CA LEU A 150 19.10 44.55 -7.83
C LEU A 150 18.70 43.12 -8.19
N SER A 151 18.62 42.82 -9.48
CA SER A 151 18.36 41.48 -10.00
C SER A 151 19.69 40.85 -10.45
N VAL A 152 20.30 40.06 -9.57
CA VAL A 152 21.56 39.36 -9.81
C VAL A 152 21.28 38.04 -10.49
N ILE A 153 22.01 37.77 -11.56
CA ILE A 153 21.96 36.50 -12.31
C ILE A 153 23.34 35.87 -12.24
N VAL A 154 23.40 34.58 -11.93
CA VAL A 154 24.64 33.80 -11.89
C VAL A 154 24.66 32.89 -13.11
N PHE A 155 25.76 32.88 -13.86
CA PHE A 155 25.90 32.13 -15.12
C PHE A 155 26.89 30.99 -15.02
N SER A 156 27.84 31.05 -14.09
CA SER A 156 28.77 29.96 -13.82
C SER A 156 29.30 30.07 -12.39
N ILE A 157 29.75 28.94 -11.83
CA ILE A 157 30.33 28.87 -10.49
C ILE A 157 31.72 28.22 -10.60
N GLY A 158 32.70 28.92 -10.06
CA GLY A 158 34.04 28.41 -9.77
C GLY A 158 34.20 28.21 -8.27
N VAL A 159 35.06 27.27 -7.86
CA VAL A 159 35.33 26.97 -6.45
C VAL A 159 36.80 27.10 -6.13
N SER A 160 37.09 27.65 -4.96
CA SER A 160 38.43 27.76 -4.41
C SER A 160 38.47 27.35 -2.93
N ASN A 161 39.67 27.25 -2.38
CA ASN A 161 39.88 27.11 -0.94
C ASN A 161 39.82 28.45 -0.18
N ASN A 162 39.54 29.56 -0.87
CA ASN A 162 39.54 30.89 -0.28
C ASN A 162 38.27 31.12 0.53
N SER A 163 38.38 31.06 1.86
CA SER A 163 37.26 31.29 2.77
C SER A 163 36.68 32.70 2.66
N ASP A 164 37.50 33.69 2.28
CA ASP A 164 37.08 35.09 2.20
C ASP A 164 36.14 35.34 1.02
N TRP A 165 36.20 34.45 0.02
CA TRP A 165 35.30 34.46 -1.15
C TRP A 165 34.10 33.53 -0.95
N ASN A 166 33.81 33.13 0.30
CA ASN A 166 32.89 32.04 0.61
C ASN A 166 33.17 30.79 -0.26
N TYR A 167 34.45 30.51 -0.52
CA TYR A 167 34.93 29.39 -1.31
C TYR A 167 34.54 29.40 -2.80
N ALA A 168 34.04 30.52 -3.32
CA ALA A 168 34.00 30.74 -4.77
C ALA A 168 35.42 30.91 -5.31
N GLY A 169 35.62 30.67 -6.61
CA GLY A 169 36.92 30.71 -7.26
C GLY A 169 36.83 30.99 -8.74
N GLU A 170 37.96 30.83 -9.43
CA GLU A 170 38.09 31.00 -10.88
C GLU A 170 36.96 30.28 -11.65
N GLY A 171 36.32 31.00 -12.57
CA GLY A 171 35.16 30.50 -13.31
C GLY A 171 33.80 30.88 -12.71
N TYR A 172 33.75 31.56 -11.56
CA TYR A 172 32.53 32.21 -11.08
C TYR A 172 32.18 33.40 -11.95
N LYS A 173 30.93 33.51 -12.42
CA LYS A 173 30.45 34.65 -13.22
C LYS A 173 29.03 35.05 -12.82
N SER A 174 28.82 36.32 -12.53
CA SER A 174 27.50 36.88 -12.25
C SER A 174 27.30 38.27 -12.87
N SER A 175 26.05 38.69 -13.07
CA SER A 175 25.77 40.05 -13.54
C SER A 175 24.49 40.65 -12.99
N PHE A 176 24.48 41.97 -12.90
CA PHE A 176 23.28 42.76 -12.63
C PHE A 176 23.31 44.11 -13.34
N ILE A 177 22.15 44.75 -13.43
CA ILE A 177 22.00 46.04 -14.10
C ILE A 177 21.80 47.11 -13.02
N HIS A 178 22.60 48.18 -13.08
CA HIS A 178 22.48 49.32 -12.19
C HIS A 178 22.92 50.62 -12.88
N ASN A 179 22.52 51.77 -12.34
CA ASN A 179 22.94 53.05 -12.88
C ASN A 179 24.37 53.36 -12.46
N PHE A 180 25.22 53.68 -13.42
CA PHE A 180 26.60 54.13 -13.23
C PHE A 180 26.80 55.44 -14.00
N ASN A 181 27.30 56.49 -13.35
CA ASN A 181 27.46 57.82 -13.97
C ASN A 181 26.22 58.29 -14.74
N HIS A 182 25.05 58.25 -14.09
CA HIS A 182 23.74 58.65 -14.63
C HIS A 182 23.21 57.86 -15.84
N SER A 183 23.78 56.71 -16.18
CA SER A 183 23.25 55.82 -17.24
C SER A 183 23.19 54.37 -16.80
N GLN A 184 22.19 53.64 -17.29
CA GLN A 184 22.04 52.22 -17.02
C GLN A 184 23.23 51.44 -17.60
N SER A 185 23.91 50.67 -16.76
CA SER A 185 25.10 49.91 -17.13
C SER A 185 24.98 48.47 -16.58
N LEU A 186 25.61 47.54 -17.27
CA LEU A 186 25.69 46.13 -16.88
C LEU A 186 26.98 45.91 -16.08
N PHE A 187 26.84 45.43 -14.86
CA PHE A 187 27.95 45.02 -14.02
C PHE A 187 28.14 43.52 -14.17
N PHE A 188 29.28 43.11 -14.71
CA PHE A 188 29.68 41.72 -14.85
C PHE A 188 30.80 41.45 -13.84
N GLN A 189 30.64 40.41 -13.04
CA GLN A 189 31.49 40.09 -11.89
C GLN A 189 32.08 38.70 -12.10
N GLU A 190 33.39 38.56 -11.97
CA GLU A 190 34.10 37.29 -12.12
C GLU A 190 35.27 37.17 -11.13
N PHE A 191 35.77 35.94 -10.98
CA PHE A 191 37.04 35.66 -10.30
C PHE A 191 38.05 35.12 -11.31
N ASP A 192 39.27 35.62 -11.25
CA ASP A 192 40.41 35.24 -12.09
C ASP A 192 41.70 35.33 -11.26
N ASP A 193 42.59 34.34 -11.33
CA ASP A 193 43.94 34.35 -10.72
C ASP A 193 44.05 35.04 -9.33
N ASP A 194 43.26 34.59 -8.34
CA ASP A 194 43.22 35.14 -6.97
C ASP A 194 42.78 36.63 -6.83
N GLU A 195 42.17 37.21 -7.88
CA GLU A 195 41.52 38.51 -7.86
C GLU A 195 40.01 38.44 -8.11
N ALA A 196 39.28 39.38 -7.49
CA ALA A 196 37.90 39.69 -7.82
C ALA A 196 37.87 40.77 -8.90
N ILE A 197 37.11 40.55 -9.97
CA ILE A 197 37.02 41.47 -11.11
C ILE A 197 35.56 41.91 -11.30
N VAL A 198 35.36 43.21 -11.53
CA VAL A 198 34.08 43.79 -11.93
C VAL A 198 34.28 44.63 -13.19
N ARG A 199 33.65 44.19 -14.28
CA ARG A 199 33.62 44.87 -15.58
C ARG A 199 32.29 45.58 -15.75
N ILE A 200 32.31 46.85 -16.13
CA ILE A 200 31.11 47.64 -16.36
C ILE A 200 30.96 47.89 -17.86
N TYR A 201 29.82 47.48 -18.39
CA TYR A 201 29.47 47.62 -19.79
C TYR A 201 28.30 48.59 -19.98
N ARG A 202 28.31 49.33 -21.08
CA ARG A 202 27.20 50.18 -21.56
C ARG A 202 27.14 50.07 -23.06
N GLU A 203 25.92 49.98 -23.60
CA GLU A 203 25.71 49.88 -25.06
C GLU A 203 26.60 48.82 -25.73
N PHE A 204 26.75 47.67 -25.06
CA PHE A 204 27.55 46.54 -25.54
C PHE A 204 29.07 46.78 -25.66
N GLN A 205 29.57 47.83 -25.01
CA GLN A 205 30.99 48.18 -24.92
C GLN A 205 31.47 48.17 -23.47
N GLU A 206 32.70 47.69 -23.23
CA GLU A 206 33.36 47.73 -21.92
C GLU A 206 33.81 49.18 -21.65
N ILE A 207 33.34 49.79 -20.55
CA ILE A 207 33.73 51.16 -20.19
C ILE A 207 34.88 51.16 -19.19
N CYS A 208 34.81 50.27 -18.20
CA CYS A 208 35.80 50.20 -17.14
C CYS A 208 35.86 48.82 -16.51
N VAL A 209 37.04 48.50 -15.98
CA VAL A 209 37.34 47.26 -15.28
C VAL A 209 37.97 47.62 -13.95
N PHE A 210 37.46 47.01 -12.89
CA PHE A 210 38.00 47.12 -11.53
C PHE A 210 38.42 45.74 -11.06
N HIS A 211 39.59 45.65 -10.43
CA HIS A 211 40.10 44.42 -9.85
C HIS A 211 40.80 44.69 -8.51
N ASP A 212 40.74 43.70 -7.62
CA ASP A 212 41.30 43.74 -6.27
C ASP A 212 41.31 42.33 -5.65
N ALA A 213 41.98 42.15 -4.52
CA ALA A 213 42.18 40.85 -3.86
C ALA A 213 40.89 40.20 -3.33
N ASN A 214 39.81 40.95 -3.12
CA ASN A 214 38.52 40.38 -2.72
C ASN A 214 37.31 41.25 -3.12
N PRO A 215 36.09 40.68 -3.16
CA PRO A 215 34.88 41.39 -3.57
C PRO A 215 34.63 42.71 -2.83
N ASN A 216 34.92 42.76 -1.53
CA ASN A 216 34.67 43.96 -0.71
C ASN A 216 35.61 45.11 -1.09
N LEU A 217 36.87 44.82 -1.40
CA LEU A 217 37.84 45.83 -1.82
C LEU A 217 37.53 46.37 -3.22
N VAL A 218 37.16 45.50 -4.17
CA VAL A 218 36.74 45.93 -5.51
C VAL A 218 35.54 46.86 -5.44
N TRP A 219 34.49 46.48 -4.70
CA TRP A 219 33.29 47.31 -4.58
C TRP A 219 33.54 48.61 -3.80
N LYS A 220 34.50 48.62 -2.87
CA LYS A 220 34.97 49.84 -2.23
C LYS A 220 35.69 50.78 -3.21
N LYS A 221 36.49 50.25 -4.15
CA LYS A 221 37.14 51.03 -5.22
C LYS A 221 36.13 51.64 -6.19
N ILE A 222 35.06 50.90 -6.54
CA ILE A 222 34.00 51.41 -7.43
C ILE A 222 33.24 52.58 -6.78
N GLY A 223 33.06 52.56 -5.46
CA GLY A 223 32.56 53.71 -4.69
C GLY A 223 31.04 53.96 -4.79
N ILE A 224 30.29 53.04 -5.39
CA ILE A 224 28.82 53.07 -5.46
C ILE A 224 28.24 51.87 -4.69
N LEU A 225 26.92 51.87 -4.45
CA LEU A 225 26.24 50.76 -3.74
C LEU A 225 26.85 50.45 -2.36
N SER A 226 27.44 51.44 -1.71
CA SER A 226 28.18 51.33 -0.43
C SER A 226 27.38 50.79 0.75
N LYS A 227 26.04 50.69 0.61
CA LYS A 227 25.16 50.03 1.57
C LYS A 227 25.30 48.50 1.60
N PHE A 228 25.85 47.90 0.54
CA PHE A 228 26.02 46.45 0.43
C PHE A 228 27.51 46.09 0.54
N ASN A 229 27.79 44.94 1.15
CA ASN A 229 29.12 44.36 1.09
C ASN A 229 29.37 43.82 -0.34
N GLY A 230 30.63 43.84 -0.78
CA GLY A 230 31.01 43.30 -2.06
C GLY A 230 30.70 41.80 -2.18
N SER A 231 30.86 41.04 -1.10
CA SER A 231 30.45 39.63 -1.06
C SER A 231 28.95 39.43 -1.28
N THR A 232 28.12 40.35 -0.76
CA THR A 232 26.67 40.36 -1.00
C THR A 232 26.38 40.69 -2.47
N LEU A 233 27.04 41.70 -3.05
CA LEU A 233 26.84 42.10 -4.46
C LEU A 233 27.29 41.04 -5.47
N PHE A 234 28.37 40.30 -5.15
CA PHE A 234 28.77 39.12 -5.92
C PHE A 234 27.74 38.00 -5.79
N GLY A 235 26.94 37.97 -4.72
CA GLY A 235 25.92 36.94 -4.46
C GLY A 235 26.35 35.85 -3.48
N LEU A 236 27.59 35.87 -3.03
CA LEU A 236 28.25 34.74 -2.36
C LEU A 236 27.61 34.34 -1.02
N GLU A 237 26.86 35.27 -0.42
CA GLU A 237 26.14 35.03 0.83
C GLU A 237 24.79 34.32 0.63
N HIS A 238 24.29 34.25 -0.62
CA HIS A 238 23.02 33.64 -0.96
C HIS A 238 23.07 32.11 -0.75
N ASN A 239 22.01 31.56 -0.15
CA ASN A 239 21.94 30.16 0.23
C ASN A 239 22.10 29.21 -0.98
N GLU A 240 21.55 29.55 -2.15
CA GLU A 240 21.69 28.71 -3.34
C GLU A 240 23.14 28.66 -3.84
N ILE A 241 23.87 29.78 -3.81
CA ILE A 241 25.29 29.81 -4.20
C ILE A 241 26.12 28.98 -3.22
N LYS A 242 25.90 29.13 -1.91
CA LYS A 242 26.57 28.31 -0.89
C LYS A 242 26.30 26.82 -1.08
N LEU A 243 25.06 26.44 -1.37
CA LEU A 243 24.69 25.04 -1.64
C LEU A 243 25.35 24.49 -2.90
N VAL A 244 25.51 25.30 -3.96
CA VAL A 244 26.21 24.86 -5.18
C VAL A 244 27.72 24.77 -4.95
N ILE A 245 28.33 25.76 -4.30
CA ILE A 245 29.75 25.74 -3.94
C ILE A 245 30.09 24.55 -3.02
N ASP A 246 29.24 24.23 -2.05
CA ASP A 246 29.46 23.06 -1.18
C ASP A 246 29.33 21.72 -1.92
N ARG A 247 28.63 21.67 -3.07
CA ARG A 247 28.64 20.50 -3.96
C ARG A 247 29.95 20.40 -4.74
N GLU A 248 30.49 21.54 -5.17
CA GLU A 248 31.71 21.65 -5.97
C GLU A 248 33.02 21.56 -5.14
N LYS A 249 32.98 21.84 -3.82
CA LYS A 249 34.11 21.66 -2.86
C LYS A 249 34.59 20.22 -2.67
N ILE A 250 33.81 19.25 -3.12
CA ILE A 250 34.12 17.85 -2.87
C ILE A 250 35.30 17.49 -3.79
N PRO A 251 36.46 17.05 -3.25
CA PRO A 251 37.63 16.76 -4.08
C PRO A 251 37.25 15.80 -5.20
N TYR A 252 37.40 16.25 -6.44
CA TYR A 252 37.06 15.49 -7.64
C TYR A 252 38.33 15.20 -8.44
N CYS A 253 38.41 14.02 -9.06
CA CYS A 253 39.45 13.71 -10.03
C CYS A 253 38.89 12.96 -11.23
N THR A 254 39.56 13.08 -12.37
CA THR A 254 39.26 12.25 -13.53
C THR A 254 40.04 10.94 -13.46
N THR A 255 39.68 10.03 -14.36
CA THR A 255 40.22 8.67 -14.43
C THR A 255 41.72 8.65 -14.72
N ASP A 256 42.23 9.68 -15.41
CA ASP A 256 43.65 9.88 -15.69
C ASP A 256 44.47 10.17 -14.42
N ASN A 257 43.84 10.73 -13.39
CA ASN A 257 44.49 11.11 -12.13
C ASN A 257 44.53 9.99 -11.08
N TRP A 258 44.04 8.77 -11.36
CA TRP A 258 43.99 7.69 -10.38
C TRP A 258 45.37 7.23 -9.86
N GLN A 259 46.44 7.47 -10.63
CA GLN A 259 47.82 7.22 -10.20
C GLN A 259 48.43 8.37 -9.40
N ASN A 260 47.79 9.54 -9.36
CA ASN A 260 48.23 10.65 -8.52
C ASN A 260 47.82 10.37 -7.08
N GLU A 261 48.78 9.87 -6.29
CA GLU A 261 48.54 9.49 -4.91
C GLU A 261 48.05 10.65 -4.06
N GLU A 262 48.50 11.88 -4.32
CA GLU A 262 48.14 13.04 -3.51
C GLU A 262 46.66 13.38 -3.67
N ILE A 263 46.15 13.37 -4.91
CA ILE A 263 44.75 13.64 -5.23
C ILE A 263 43.87 12.51 -4.69
N MET A 264 44.22 11.25 -4.96
CA MET A 264 43.44 10.10 -4.49
C MET A 264 43.42 9.99 -2.96
N ASN A 265 44.52 10.32 -2.27
CA ASN A 265 44.56 10.38 -0.81
C ASN A 265 43.64 11.49 -0.27
N LYS A 266 43.56 12.66 -0.92
CA LYS A 266 42.63 13.75 -0.53
C LYS A 266 41.17 13.29 -0.62
N ILE A 267 40.78 12.65 -1.73
CA ILE A 267 39.44 12.09 -1.95
C ILE A 267 39.12 10.99 -0.93
N PHE A 268 40.06 10.06 -0.71
CA PHE A 268 39.92 9.00 0.29
C PHE A 268 39.76 9.53 1.72
N ASN A 269 40.57 10.52 2.11
CA ASN A 269 40.50 11.14 3.42
C ASN A 269 39.13 11.80 3.67
N TYR A 270 38.55 12.41 2.62
CA TYR A 270 37.24 13.06 2.69
C TYR A 270 36.07 12.05 2.75
N HIS A 271 36.07 11.05 1.86
CA HIS A 271 34.94 10.12 1.73
C HIS A 271 35.04 8.88 2.62
N LEU A 272 36.20 8.26 2.76
CA LEU A 272 36.29 6.91 3.33
C LEU A 272 36.96 6.84 4.71
N LYS A 273 38.03 7.62 4.97
CA LYS A 273 38.85 7.51 6.19
C LYS A 273 38.07 7.63 7.51
N LYS A 274 37.07 8.52 7.58
CA LYS A 274 36.23 8.70 8.79
C LYS A 274 35.11 7.67 8.91
N ARG A 275 34.89 6.83 7.89
CA ARG A 275 33.72 5.94 7.75
C ARG A 275 34.10 4.46 7.76
N VAL A 276 35.36 4.12 7.51
CA VAL A 276 35.90 2.76 7.59
C VAL A 276 36.80 2.63 8.81
N LEU A 277 36.47 1.67 9.69
CA LEU A 277 37.22 1.39 10.93
C LEU A 277 38.30 0.30 10.73
N THR A 278 38.22 -0.45 9.64
CA THR A 278 39.16 -1.51 9.28
C THR A 278 40.24 -1.00 8.32
N PRO A 279 41.52 -1.37 8.52
CA PRO A 279 42.56 -1.05 7.54
C PRO A 279 42.30 -1.86 6.27
N ILE A 280 41.88 -1.18 5.20
CA ILE A 280 41.59 -1.77 3.89
C ILE A 280 42.52 -1.21 2.82
N ASN A 281 42.92 -2.06 1.87
CA ASN A 281 43.75 -1.63 0.74
C ASN A 281 42.89 -1.06 -0.40
N TRP A 282 42.28 0.10 -0.14
CA TRP A 282 41.34 0.77 -1.04
C TRP A 282 41.95 1.17 -2.39
N LYS A 283 43.27 1.44 -2.44
CA LYS A 283 43.98 1.83 -3.66
C LYS A 283 43.98 0.71 -4.71
N ASN A 284 44.02 -0.55 -4.27
CA ASN A 284 44.06 -1.69 -5.17
C ASN A 284 42.85 -1.75 -6.11
N ILE A 285 41.67 -1.29 -5.68
CA ILE A 285 40.48 -1.25 -6.56
C ILE A 285 40.76 -0.43 -7.82
N PHE A 286 41.36 0.76 -7.68
CA PHE A 286 41.64 1.65 -8.82
C PHE A 286 42.81 1.15 -9.67
N ILE A 287 43.82 0.57 -9.03
CA ILE A 287 44.99 0.00 -9.74
C ILE A 287 44.57 -1.21 -10.58
N GLU A 288 43.83 -2.16 -9.99
CA GLU A 288 43.34 -3.33 -10.70
C GLU A 288 42.32 -2.98 -11.77
N TRP A 289 41.40 -2.05 -11.50
CA TRP A 289 40.41 -1.60 -12.47
C TRP A 289 41.07 -0.90 -13.66
N ARG A 290 42.15 -0.16 -13.47
CA ARG A 290 42.89 0.42 -14.61
C ARG A 290 43.62 -0.63 -15.45
N ASN A 291 44.05 -1.74 -14.82
CA ASN A 291 44.79 -2.81 -15.48
C ASN A 291 43.87 -3.86 -16.14
N GLN A 292 42.56 -3.83 -15.86
CA GLN A 292 41.61 -4.75 -16.46
C GLN A 292 41.21 -4.28 -17.88
N LYS A 293 40.79 -5.22 -18.74
CA LYS A 293 40.43 -4.93 -20.15
C LYS A 293 39.08 -4.20 -20.32
N SER A 294 38.29 -4.09 -19.26
CA SER A 294 36.93 -3.56 -19.26
C SER A 294 36.85 -2.28 -18.44
N ASP A 295 36.13 -1.28 -18.92
CA ASP A 295 35.93 -0.02 -18.18
C ASP A 295 34.89 -0.17 -17.06
N ILE A 296 34.15 -1.29 -17.04
CA ILE A 296 33.04 -1.58 -16.12
C ILE A 296 33.47 -2.49 -14.96
N ILE A 297 33.02 -2.20 -13.73
CA ILE A 297 33.06 -3.11 -12.57
C ILE A 297 31.70 -3.30 -11.92
N GLU A 298 31.57 -4.41 -11.17
CA GLU A 298 30.53 -4.62 -10.17
C GLU A 298 31.09 -4.28 -8.78
N LEU A 299 30.49 -3.28 -8.13
CA LEU A 299 31.04 -2.69 -6.90
C LEU A 299 31.03 -3.67 -5.72
N THR A 300 29.96 -4.46 -5.55
CA THR A 300 29.81 -5.33 -4.38
C THR A 300 30.88 -6.43 -4.35
N GLN A 301 31.19 -7.02 -5.50
CA GLN A 301 32.24 -8.03 -5.67
C GLN A 301 33.63 -7.45 -5.42
N LYS A 302 33.92 -6.26 -5.97
CA LYS A 302 35.21 -5.59 -5.73
C LYS A 302 35.42 -5.20 -4.27
N LEU A 303 34.35 -4.84 -3.54
CA LEU A 303 34.46 -4.61 -2.11
C LEU A 303 34.67 -5.92 -1.32
N LYS A 304 34.07 -7.05 -1.72
CA LYS A 304 34.31 -8.36 -1.07
C LYS A 304 35.77 -8.80 -1.14
N GLU A 305 36.51 -8.40 -2.17
CA GLU A 305 37.94 -8.73 -2.34
C GLU A 305 38.86 -7.98 -1.36
N ILE A 306 38.49 -6.76 -0.94
CA ILE A 306 39.34 -5.92 -0.09
C ILE A 306 38.96 -5.91 1.39
N TYR A 307 37.74 -6.35 1.74
CA TYR A 307 37.29 -6.50 3.12
C TYR A 307 37.57 -7.92 3.65
N PRO A 308 37.77 -8.10 4.97
CA PRO A 308 37.98 -9.43 5.55
C PRO A 308 36.84 -10.40 5.24
N VAL A 309 37.17 -11.69 5.05
CA VAL A 309 36.19 -12.74 4.76
C VAL A 309 35.12 -12.80 5.87
N GLY A 310 33.85 -12.70 5.48
CA GLY A 310 32.71 -12.67 6.41
C GLY A 310 32.36 -11.29 6.97
N TYR A 311 33.09 -10.23 6.60
CA TYR A 311 32.76 -8.87 7.01
C TYR A 311 31.49 -8.36 6.31
N ILE A 312 30.52 -7.91 7.10
CA ILE A 312 29.28 -7.31 6.59
C ILE A 312 29.51 -5.80 6.43
N ILE A 313 29.63 -5.35 5.19
CA ILE A 313 29.78 -3.92 4.85
C ILE A 313 28.51 -3.19 5.26
N LYS A 314 28.63 -2.21 6.17
CA LYS A 314 27.48 -1.44 6.64
C LYS A 314 27.02 -0.48 5.54
N ASP A 315 25.72 -0.18 5.55
CA ASP A 315 25.09 0.84 4.69
C ASP A 315 25.86 2.16 4.61
N ARG A 316 26.43 2.61 5.74
CA ARG A 316 27.20 3.85 5.84
C ARG A 316 28.53 3.78 5.08
N GLU A 317 29.20 2.63 5.11
CA GLU A 317 30.45 2.37 4.38
C GLU A 317 30.18 2.23 2.88
N PHE A 318 29.12 1.50 2.52
CA PHE A 318 28.71 1.35 1.13
C PHE A 318 28.35 2.70 0.49
N ARG A 319 27.63 3.58 1.21
CA ARG A 319 27.37 4.96 0.77
C ARG A 319 28.64 5.80 0.64
N ALA A 320 29.64 5.59 1.49
CA ALA A 320 30.93 6.26 1.42
C ALA A 320 31.69 5.88 0.14
N TRP A 321 31.67 4.60 -0.22
CA TRP A 321 32.27 4.08 -1.45
C TRP A 321 31.61 4.64 -2.71
N LYS A 322 30.28 4.67 -2.76
CA LYS A 322 29.57 5.31 -3.90
C LYS A 322 29.91 6.79 -4.04
N ALA A 323 30.05 7.49 -2.91
CA ALA A 323 30.43 8.89 -2.93
C ALA A 323 31.86 9.05 -3.45
N LEU A 324 32.80 8.22 -3.01
CA LEU A 324 34.18 8.22 -3.50
C LEU A 324 34.23 7.99 -5.02
N LEU A 325 33.53 6.97 -5.54
CA LEU A 325 33.53 6.63 -6.96
C LEU A 325 33.04 7.77 -7.87
N ARG A 326 31.94 8.45 -7.46
CA ARG A 326 31.43 9.62 -8.19
C ARG A 326 32.47 10.72 -8.29
N HIS A 327 33.21 10.93 -7.22
CA HIS A 327 34.23 11.98 -7.15
C HIS A 327 35.57 11.55 -7.74
N THR A 328 35.70 10.31 -8.22
CA THR A 328 36.86 9.84 -9.00
C THR A 328 36.56 9.72 -10.50
N GLY A 329 35.49 10.35 -10.98
CA GLY A 329 35.10 10.33 -12.40
C GLY A 329 34.38 9.05 -12.84
N CYS A 330 33.91 8.22 -11.91
CA CYS A 330 33.14 7.02 -12.26
C CYS A 330 31.65 7.33 -12.35
N THR A 331 31.00 6.77 -13.36
CA THR A 331 29.56 6.90 -13.56
C THR A 331 28.85 5.61 -13.18
N ARG A 332 27.74 5.72 -12.44
CA ARG A 332 26.88 4.57 -12.16
C ARG A 332 26.05 4.27 -13.40
N ILE A 333 26.20 3.06 -13.95
CA ILE A 333 25.52 2.61 -15.18
C ILE A 333 24.57 1.44 -14.92
N THR A 334 24.18 1.23 -13.66
CA THR A 334 23.23 0.18 -13.28
C THR A 334 21.87 0.38 -14.00
N PRO A 335 21.38 -0.58 -14.80
CA PRO A 335 20.22 -0.39 -15.67
C PRO A 335 18.85 -0.60 -14.97
N PHE A 336 18.82 -1.04 -13.71
CA PHE A 336 17.60 -1.42 -12.97
C PHE A 336 17.40 -0.66 -11.63
N LYS A 337 16.15 -0.60 -11.15
CA LYS A 337 15.75 0.14 -9.91
C LYS A 337 16.35 -0.51 -8.65
N LYS A 338 16.46 0.31 -7.58
CA LYS A 338 17.15 0.09 -6.27
C LYS A 338 16.95 -1.26 -5.52
N GLU A 339 16.13 -2.17 -6.01
CA GLU A 339 15.79 -3.45 -5.34
C GLU A 339 16.80 -4.59 -5.63
N SER A 340 17.87 -4.31 -6.37
CA SER A 340 18.94 -5.24 -6.73
C SER A 340 20.20 -5.08 -5.86
N GLU A 341 20.83 -6.19 -5.46
CA GLU A 341 22.11 -6.18 -4.72
C GLU A 341 23.34 -5.83 -5.58
N LEU A 342 23.22 -5.81 -6.91
CA LEU A 342 24.32 -5.54 -7.84
C LEU A 342 24.37 -4.06 -8.22
N GLU A 343 25.57 -3.48 -8.23
CA GLU A 343 25.76 -2.08 -8.65
C GLU A 343 26.95 -1.93 -9.60
N PHE A 344 26.64 -1.63 -10.87
CA PHE A 344 27.64 -1.46 -11.93
C PHE A 344 28.08 0.01 -12.08
N TRP A 345 29.40 0.19 -12.22
CA TRP A 345 30.07 1.47 -12.44
C TRP A 345 31.04 1.37 -13.61
N THR A 346 31.19 2.45 -14.36
CA THR A 346 32.18 2.57 -15.44
C THR A 346 33.03 3.82 -15.28
N TRP A 347 34.24 3.78 -15.81
CA TRP A 347 35.08 4.96 -16.00
C TRP A 347 35.18 5.39 -17.48
N SER A 348 34.44 4.75 -18.39
CA SER A 348 34.40 5.08 -19.81
C SER A 348 34.00 6.54 -20.05
N LYS A 349 34.60 7.15 -21.08
CA LYS A 349 34.25 8.50 -21.55
C LYS A 349 32.83 8.59 -22.12
N TYR A 350 32.23 7.45 -22.47
CA TYR A 350 30.88 7.37 -23.04
C TYR A 350 30.02 6.38 -22.25
N PRO A 351 29.61 6.74 -21.02
CA PRO A 351 28.90 5.83 -20.12
C PRO A 351 27.54 5.39 -20.66
N ASP A 352 26.93 6.15 -21.58
CA ASP A 352 25.66 5.78 -22.21
C ASP A 352 25.78 4.53 -23.09
N LYS A 353 26.91 4.32 -23.78
CA LYS A 353 27.13 3.09 -24.56
C LYS A 353 27.24 1.88 -23.64
N ASP A 354 27.96 2.01 -22.54
CA ASP A 354 28.08 0.95 -21.54
C ASP A 354 26.74 0.69 -20.87
N LYS A 355 25.99 1.74 -20.56
CA LYS A 355 24.65 1.65 -19.99
C LYS A 355 23.66 1.02 -20.95
N ASP A 356 23.71 1.33 -22.23
CA ASP A 356 22.88 0.71 -23.27
C ASP A 356 23.27 -0.75 -23.47
N THR A 357 24.57 -1.05 -23.46
CA THR A 357 25.09 -2.42 -23.52
C THR A 357 24.63 -3.21 -22.29
N LEU A 358 24.73 -2.65 -21.08
CA LEU A 358 24.21 -3.27 -19.87
C LEU A 358 22.68 -3.34 -19.87
N THR A 359 21.98 -2.38 -20.47
CA THR A 359 20.51 -2.43 -20.57
C THR A 359 20.09 -3.53 -21.54
N GLN A 360 20.79 -3.69 -22.67
CA GLN A 360 20.60 -4.78 -23.62
C GLN A 360 20.93 -6.12 -22.99
N LEU A 361 22.09 -6.24 -22.33
CA LEU A 361 22.46 -7.46 -21.61
C LEU A 361 21.46 -7.78 -20.50
N TYR A 362 20.91 -6.78 -19.79
CA TYR A 362 19.85 -6.98 -18.81
C TYR A 362 18.53 -7.45 -19.45
N ASN A 363 18.10 -6.78 -20.53
CA ASN A 363 16.88 -7.12 -21.27
C ASN A 363 16.98 -8.49 -21.98
N CYS A 364 18.18 -8.87 -22.41
CA CYS A 364 18.52 -10.19 -22.94
C CYS A 364 18.72 -11.24 -21.84
N GLY A 365 18.60 -10.88 -20.55
CA GLY A 365 18.67 -11.79 -19.42
C GLY A 365 20.09 -12.15 -18.95
N PHE A 366 21.14 -11.54 -19.49
CA PHE A 366 22.54 -11.77 -19.11
C PHE A 366 22.97 -11.06 -17.81
N LEU A 367 22.30 -9.96 -17.42
CA LEU A 367 22.60 -9.18 -16.20
C LEU A 367 21.54 -9.29 -15.11
N GLN A 368 20.79 -10.39 -15.11
CA GLN A 368 19.82 -10.65 -14.05
C GLN A 368 20.46 -10.50 -12.66
N THR A 369 19.75 -9.83 -11.76
CA THR A 369 20.09 -9.63 -10.34
C THR A 369 19.87 -10.88 -9.49
N THR A 370 19.65 -12.00 -10.17
CA THR A 370 19.60 -13.34 -9.61
C THR A 370 20.87 -14.02 -10.07
N LEU A 371 21.65 -14.47 -9.09
CA LEU A 371 22.76 -15.41 -9.22
C LEU A 371 22.29 -16.67 -9.95
N GLU A 372 22.04 -16.62 -11.25
CA GLU A 372 21.27 -17.65 -11.90
C GLU A 372 21.71 -17.73 -13.35
N ASN A 373 22.79 -18.46 -13.59
CA ASN A 373 22.48 -19.81 -14.05
C ASN A 373 23.12 -20.96 -13.27
N HIS A 374 24.10 -20.80 -12.39
CA HIS A 374 24.49 -21.98 -11.58
C HIS A 374 23.50 -22.25 -10.46
N THR A 375 22.92 -21.24 -9.81
CA THR A 375 21.95 -21.47 -8.73
C THR A 375 20.58 -21.82 -9.29
N LYS A 376 20.09 -21.15 -10.35
CA LYS A 376 18.88 -21.57 -11.06
C LYS A 376 19.08 -22.86 -11.81
N GLN A 377 20.21 -23.14 -12.49
CA GLN A 377 20.39 -24.48 -13.06
C GLN A 377 20.56 -25.53 -11.98
N PHE A 378 21.17 -25.22 -10.83
CA PHE A 378 21.27 -26.15 -9.71
C PHE A 378 19.88 -26.42 -9.15
N TRP A 379 19.12 -25.39 -8.80
CA TRP A 379 17.77 -25.53 -8.26
C TRP A 379 16.80 -26.05 -9.32
N ASN A 380 16.87 -25.64 -10.57
CA ASN A 380 16.10 -26.19 -11.68
C ASN A 380 16.52 -27.63 -11.96
N ALA A 381 17.79 -28.02 -11.89
CA ALA A 381 18.18 -29.43 -12.05
C ALA A 381 17.69 -30.29 -10.88
N PHE A 382 17.68 -29.74 -9.66
CA PHE A 382 17.02 -30.38 -8.52
C PHE A 382 15.50 -30.42 -8.68
N GLN A 383 14.89 -29.36 -9.21
CA GLN A 383 13.46 -29.26 -9.48
C GLN A 383 13.05 -30.25 -10.57
N ASP A 384 13.78 -30.30 -11.68
CA ASP A 384 13.64 -31.24 -12.78
C ASP A 384 13.85 -32.68 -12.30
N ALA A 385 14.84 -32.92 -11.43
CA ALA A 385 15.03 -34.23 -10.81
C ALA A 385 13.87 -34.59 -9.86
N LEU A 386 13.32 -33.63 -9.13
CA LEU A 386 12.15 -33.82 -8.28
C LEU A 386 10.88 -34.04 -9.12
N ASP A 387 10.73 -33.37 -10.25
CA ASP A 387 9.54 -33.40 -11.10
C ASP A 387 9.54 -34.59 -12.06
N SER A 388 10.71 -34.94 -12.60
CA SER A 388 10.92 -36.13 -13.45
C SER A 388 11.00 -37.43 -12.63
N ASN A 389 11.09 -37.36 -11.30
CA ASN A 389 11.19 -38.55 -10.46
C ASN A 389 9.87 -39.34 -10.42
N ILE A 390 9.89 -40.48 -11.11
CA ILE A 390 8.80 -41.45 -11.18
C ILE A 390 8.54 -42.22 -9.87
N ARG A 391 9.44 -42.16 -8.87
CA ARG A 391 9.33 -42.93 -7.61
C ARG A 391 8.50 -42.25 -6.51
N GLY A 392 7.74 -41.20 -6.85
CA GLY A 392 6.83 -40.53 -5.91
C GLY A 392 7.53 -39.78 -4.77
N ILE A 393 6.79 -39.50 -3.69
CA ILE A 393 7.21 -38.64 -2.56
C ILE A 393 8.51 -39.15 -1.91
N ASP A 394 8.70 -40.46 -1.77
CA ASP A 394 9.91 -41.03 -1.18
C ASP A 394 11.16 -40.76 -2.02
N GLY A 395 11.06 -40.84 -3.35
CA GLY A 395 12.15 -40.46 -4.24
C GLY A 395 12.43 -38.95 -4.18
N LYS A 396 11.39 -38.13 -4.07
CA LYS A 396 11.54 -36.67 -3.91
C LYS A 396 12.22 -36.32 -2.58
N ARG A 397 11.81 -36.97 -1.48
CA ARG A 397 12.43 -36.83 -0.16
C ARG A 397 13.89 -37.23 -0.18
N ARG A 398 14.24 -38.34 -0.86
CA ARG A 398 15.62 -38.82 -1.01
C ARG A 398 16.48 -37.83 -1.83
N ILE A 399 15.99 -37.34 -2.96
CA ILE A 399 16.70 -36.34 -3.78
C ILE A 399 16.91 -35.06 -2.98
N LEU A 400 15.87 -34.56 -2.30
CA LEU A 400 15.94 -33.36 -1.50
C LEU A 400 16.88 -33.51 -0.28
N SER A 401 16.97 -34.72 0.30
CA SER A 401 17.83 -35.00 1.46
C SER A 401 19.32 -34.72 1.22
N ILE A 402 19.77 -34.72 -0.04
CA ILE A 402 21.17 -34.43 -0.44
C ILE A 402 21.58 -33.00 -0.01
N ILE A 403 20.63 -32.07 -0.06
CA ILE A 403 20.86 -30.64 0.13
C ILE A 403 20.12 -30.08 1.35
N ALA A 404 19.21 -30.85 1.93
CA ALA A 404 18.28 -30.37 2.95
C ALA A 404 18.94 -29.78 4.20
N ASP A 405 20.07 -30.33 4.65
CA ASP A 405 20.81 -29.83 5.82
C ASP A 405 21.88 -28.78 5.46
N LYS A 406 22.18 -28.60 4.17
CA LYS A 406 23.18 -27.63 3.69
C LYS A 406 22.60 -26.22 3.51
N PHE A 407 21.28 -26.11 3.37
CA PHE A 407 20.58 -24.85 3.12
C PHE A 407 19.43 -24.66 4.11
N SER A 408 19.04 -23.41 4.39
CA SER A 408 17.94 -23.11 5.32
C SER A 408 16.58 -23.54 4.75
N TYR A 409 15.57 -23.68 5.62
CA TYR A 409 14.19 -23.96 5.18
C TYR A 409 13.70 -22.90 4.19
N GLU A 410 13.99 -21.64 4.48
CA GLU A 410 13.57 -20.50 3.68
C GLU A 410 14.23 -20.55 2.30
N THR A 411 15.52 -20.88 2.23
CA THR A 411 16.25 -21.01 0.97
C THR A 411 15.69 -22.15 0.12
N ILE A 412 15.54 -23.35 0.69
CA ILE A 412 15.06 -24.52 -0.07
C ILE A 412 13.62 -24.31 -0.57
N LYS A 413 12.76 -23.74 0.27
CA LYS A 413 11.38 -23.43 -0.09
C LYS A 413 11.29 -22.37 -1.18
N HIS A 414 12.12 -21.34 -1.08
CA HIS A 414 12.16 -20.25 -2.05
C HIS A 414 12.51 -20.76 -3.45
N TYR A 415 13.46 -21.69 -3.56
CA TYR A 415 13.97 -22.13 -4.86
C TYR A 415 13.31 -23.39 -5.43
N LEU A 416 12.90 -24.35 -4.61
CA LEU A 416 12.30 -25.61 -5.09
C LEU A 416 10.78 -25.69 -4.91
N SER A 417 10.16 -24.64 -4.37
CA SER A 417 8.71 -24.61 -4.08
C SER A 417 8.21 -25.83 -3.30
N VAL A 418 9.10 -26.48 -2.52
CA VAL A 418 8.79 -27.67 -1.73
C VAL A 418 8.18 -27.27 -0.39
N SER A 419 7.25 -28.08 0.12
CA SER A 419 6.59 -27.78 1.40
C SER A 419 7.57 -27.88 2.57
N ASN A 420 7.34 -27.11 3.64
CA ASN A 420 8.12 -27.21 4.87
C ASN A 420 8.14 -28.66 5.38
N TYR A 421 7.00 -29.35 5.30
CA TYR A 421 6.90 -30.77 5.63
C TYR A 421 7.88 -31.64 4.84
N LEU A 422 7.98 -31.46 3.52
CA LEU A 422 8.90 -32.24 2.68
C LEU A 422 10.37 -31.96 3.01
N ILE A 423 10.71 -30.71 3.37
CA ILE A 423 12.05 -30.33 3.83
C ILE A 423 12.35 -30.99 5.19
N THR A 424 11.40 -30.96 6.13
CA THR A 424 11.53 -31.63 7.45
C THR A 424 11.77 -33.12 7.28
N GLU A 425 10.95 -33.75 6.45
CA GLU A 425 11.05 -35.15 6.12
C GLU A 425 12.36 -35.48 5.40
N ALA A 426 12.85 -34.62 4.51
CA ALA A 426 14.13 -34.81 3.82
C ALA A 426 15.33 -34.69 4.76
N ARG A 427 15.31 -33.76 5.72
CA ARG A 427 16.33 -33.66 6.78
C ARG A 427 16.29 -34.88 7.71
N TYR A 428 15.11 -35.29 8.15
CA TYR A 428 14.93 -36.50 8.95
C TYR A 428 15.43 -37.74 8.20
N TYR A 429 15.12 -37.84 6.91
CA TYR A 429 15.59 -38.92 6.05
C TYR A 429 17.11 -38.92 5.88
N ALA A 430 17.74 -37.75 5.68
CA ALA A 430 19.20 -37.59 5.59
C ALA A 430 19.89 -38.07 6.87
N ARG A 431 19.32 -37.80 8.05
CA ARG A 431 19.86 -38.25 9.34
C ARG A 431 19.80 -39.76 9.53
N ILE A 432 18.77 -40.42 9.00
CA ILE A 432 18.56 -41.86 9.17
C ILE A 432 19.28 -42.70 8.11
N ASN A 433 19.26 -42.27 6.86
CA ASN A 433 19.76 -43.06 5.72
C ASN A 433 21.01 -42.46 5.05
N GLY A 434 21.45 -41.28 5.48
CA GLY A 434 22.48 -40.48 4.80
C GLY A 434 21.93 -39.60 3.67
N PRO A 435 22.54 -38.44 3.37
CA PRO A 435 22.09 -37.56 2.27
C PRO A 435 22.11 -38.30 0.91
N GLY A 436 20.94 -38.46 0.28
CA GLY A 436 20.78 -39.20 -0.98
C GLY A 436 20.91 -40.73 -0.85
N GLY A 437 21.09 -41.25 0.36
CA GLY A 437 21.21 -42.69 0.63
C GLY A 437 19.96 -43.46 0.22
N VAL A 438 20.14 -44.71 -0.24
CA VAL A 438 19.01 -45.61 -0.48
C VAL A 438 18.45 -46.01 0.88
N GLN A 439 17.14 -45.87 1.07
CA GLN A 439 16.47 -46.36 2.27
C GLN A 439 16.77 -47.85 2.43
N MET A 440 17.31 -48.24 3.59
CA MET A 440 17.52 -49.65 3.89
C MET A 440 16.16 -50.36 3.82
N GLU A 441 16.05 -51.41 3.00
CA GLU A 441 14.83 -52.19 2.90
C GLU A 441 14.53 -52.84 4.25
N ARG A 442 13.58 -52.25 4.96
CA ARG A 442 12.96 -52.91 6.12
C ARG A 442 12.10 -54.06 5.59
N PRO A 443 12.03 -55.18 6.32
CA PRO A 443 11.14 -56.28 5.95
C PRO A 443 9.73 -55.74 5.72
N LYS A 444 9.19 -56.00 4.52
CA LYS A 444 7.91 -55.47 4.06
C LYS A 444 6.77 -56.04 4.92
N PHE A 445 6.06 -55.16 5.63
CA PHE A 445 4.71 -55.43 6.09
C PHE A 445 3.73 -54.77 5.13
N THR A 446 2.86 -55.56 4.51
CA THR A 446 1.77 -55.08 3.64
C THR A 446 0.73 -54.35 4.47
N SER A 447 0.64 -53.03 4.31
CA SER A 447 -0.52 -52.25 4.76
C SER A 447 -1.52 -52.16 3.61
N GLN A 448 -2.73 -52.70 3.80
CA GLN A 448 -3.83 -52.56 2.85
C GLN A 448 -4.26 -51.08 2.75
N ARG A 449 -4.35 -50.57 1.52
CA ARG A 449 -5.07 -49.31 1.23
C ARG A 449 -6.50 -49.42 1.74
N LEU A 450 -7.02 -48.31 2.29
CA LEU A 450 -8.44 -48.16 2.65
C LEU A 450 -9.32 -48.65 1.49
N SER A 451 -10.23 -49.59 1.73
CA SER A 451 -11.14 -50.06 0.69
C SER A 451 -12.07 -48.93 0.24
N PRO A 452 -12.56 -48.97 -1.01
CA PRO A 452 -13.56 -48.01 -1.49
C PRO A 452 -14.78 -47.90 -0.57
N GLU A 453 -15.26 -49.02 -0.01
CA GLU A 453 -16.41 -48.99 0.91
C GLU A 453 -16.13 -48.13 2.15
N LYS A 454 -14.90 -48.19 2.69
CA LYS A 454 -14.52 -47.40 3.88
C LYS A 454 -14.40 -45.91 3.58
N LYS A 455 -14.18 -45.53 2.32
CA LYS A 455 -14.21 -44.12 1.89
C LYS A 455 -15.64 -43.62 1.74
N ASP A 456 -16.50 -44.42 1.13
CA ASP A 456 -17.91 -44.06 0.96
C ASP A 456 -18.61 -43.91 2.33
N GLN A 457 -18.26 -44.77 3.31
CA GLN A 457 -18.75 -44.67 4.69
C GLN A 457 -18.41 -43.32 5.35
N ILE A 458 -17.17 -42.84 5.24
CA ILE A 458 -16.78 -41.57 5.87
C ILE A 458 -17.32 -40.36 5.12
N GLU A 459 -17.45 -40.43 3.79
CA GLU A 459 -18.07 -39.36 3.00
C GLU A 459 -19.57 -39.24 3.31
N ASN A 460 -20.31 -40.35 3.36
CA ASN A 460 -21.72 -40.36 3.73
C ASN A 460 -21.94 -39.82 5.14
N PHE A 461 -21.08 -40.18 6.10
CA PHE A 461 -21.16 -39.68 7.47
C PHE A 461 -21.03 -38.14 7.55
N PHE A 462 -20.17 -37.54 6.72
CA PHE A 462 -19.97 -36.08 6.63
C PHE A 462 -20.88 -35.38 5.61
N GLN A 463 -21.71 -36.09 4.85
CA GLN A 463 -22.84 -35.50 4.13
C GLN A 463 -24.08 -35.34 5.02
N ASN A 464 -24.12 -36.06 6.14
CA ASN A 464 -25.22 -35.97 7.09
C ASN A 464 -25.23 -34.62 7.84
N LYS A 465 -26.32 -33.86 7.65
CA LYS A 465 -26.56 -32.57 8.31
C LYS A 465 -26.63 -32.66 9.84
N ALA A 466 -26.75 -33.85 10.43
CA ALA A 466 -26.67 -34.04 11.87
C ALA A 466 -25.23 -33.93 12.42
N ASN A 467 -24.22 -34.20 11.60
CA ASN A 467 -22.81 -34.26 12.00
C ASN A 467 -22.04 -33.00 11.60
N VAL A 468 -22.40 -32.36 10.47
CA VAL A 468 -21.74 -31.15 9.96
C VAL A 468 -22.70 -30.16 9.30
N ILE A 469 -22.24 -28.91 9.16
CA ILE A 469 -22.88 -27.87 8.35
C ILE A 469 -21.98 -27.55 7.18
N MET A 470 -22.45 -27.80 5.96
CA MET A 470 -21.74 -27.44 4.74
C MET A 470 -21.80 -25.93 4.51
N SER A 471 -20.66 -25.30 4.23
CA SER A 471 -20.62 -23.88 3.86
C SER A 471 -21.23 -23.68 2.48
N SER A 472 -22.14 -22.72 2.35
CA SER A 472 -22.74 -22.33 1.07
C SER A 472 -21.88 -21.37 0.24
N TYR A 473 -20.77 -20.85 0.80
CA TYR A 473 -19.96 -19.81 0.17
C TYR A 473 -18.45 -20.06 0.24
N LYS A 474 -17.98 -20.94 1.12
CA LYS A 474 -16.56 -21.22 1.33
C LYS A 474 -16.22 -22.60 0.80
N THR A 475 -15.31 -22.63 -0.16
CA THR A 475 -14.66 -23.85 -0.64
C THR A 475 -13.24 -23.90 -0.13
N ASP A 476 -12.76 -25.09 0.19
CA ASP A 476 -11.36 -25.31 0.52
C ASP A 476 -10.51 -25.02 -0.72
N SER A 477 -9.49 -24.18 -0.56
CA SER A 477 -8.71 -23.65 -1.68
C SER A 477 -7.85 -24.71 -2.38
N ALA A 478 -7.57 -25.83 -1.71
CA ALA A 478 -6.80 -26.94 -2.27
C ALA A 478 -7.68 -27.97 -3.01
N SER A 479 -8.87 -28.27 -2.50
CA SER A 479 -9.76 -29.30 -3.05
C SER A 479 -10.93 -28.77 -3.89
N GLY A 480 -11.24 -27.47 -3.80
CA GLY A 480 -12.43 -26.86 -4.43
C GLY A 480 -13.76 -27.33 -3.83
N SER A 481 -13.73 -28.19 -2.82
CA SER A 481 -14.90 -28.76 -2.16
C SER A 481 -15.43 -27.83 -1.07
N PRO A 482 -16.73 -27.88 -0.71
CA PRO A 482 -17.29 -27.07 0.36
C PRO A 482 -16.57 -27.31 1.69
N VAL A 483 -16.36 -26.24 2.46
CA VAL A 483 -15.86 -26.35 3.84
C VAL A 483 -17.00 -26.79 4.76
N TYR A 484 -16.75 -27.76 5.63
CA TYR A 484 -17.71 -28.32 6.57
C TYR A 484 -17.40 -27.85 8.00
N TYR A 485 -18.40 -27.33 8.70
CA TYR A 485 -18.31 -26.97 10.11
C TYR A 485 -18.79 -28.14 10.97
N LEU A 486 -17.93 -28.62 11.86
CA LEU A 486 -18.24 -29.76 12.74
C LEU A 486 -19.26 -29.35 13.81
N LYS A 487 -20.31 -30.16 14.01
CA LYS A 487 -21.36 -29.87 15.01
C LYS A 487 -21.05 -30.35 16.42
N ASN A 488 -20.07 -31.24 16.59
CA ASN A 488 -19.68 -31.83 17.89
C ASN A 488 -18.16 -32.02 17.94
N THR A 489 -17.67 -32.42 19.12
CA THR A 489 -16.26 -32.75 19.34
C THR A 489 -15.80 -33.90 18.44
N LYS A 490 -14.52 -33.89 18.09
CA LYS A 490 -13.91 -34.95 17.27
C LYS A 490 -14.10 -36.33 17.92
N LYS A 491 -14.07 -36.41 19.26
CA LYS A 491 -14.32 -37.63 20.03
C LYS A 491 -15.75 -38.17 19.82
N ILE A 492 -16.77 -37.32 19.98
CA ILE A 492 -18.17 -37.69 19.81
C ILE A 492 -18.47 -38.07 18.36
N LEU A 493 -17.90 -37.35 17.40
CA LEU A 493 -18.05 -37.69 15.98
C LEU A 493 -17.41 -39.04 15.63
N TRP A 494 -16.28 -39.38 16.25
CA TRP A 494 -15.67 -40.69 16.10
C TRP A 494 -16.54 -41.79 16.71
N GLU A 495 -17.07 -41.60 17.93
CA GLU A 495 -17.93 -42.59 18.60
C GLU A 495 -19.18 -42.86 17.76
N ARG A 496 -19.84 -41.81 17.25
CA ARG A 496 -20.99 -41.95 16.34
C ARG A 496 -20.63 -42.65 15.03
N PHE A 497 -19.48 -42.32 14.46
CA PHE A 497 -19.02 -42.97 13.24
C PHE A 497 -18.74 -44.46 13.49
N HIS A 498 -18.18 -44.82 14.64
CA HIS A 498 -17.90 -46.20 15.01
C HIS A 498 -19.19 -46.98 15.34
N GLU A 499 -20.20 -46.34 15.93
CA GLU A 499 -21.52 -46.94 16.12
C GLU A 499 -22.24 -47.18 14.79
N GLU A 500 -22.18 -46.22 13.85
CA GLU A 500 -22.82 -46.32 12.54
C GLU A 500 -22.08 -47.29 11.60
N TYR A 501 -20.74 -47.38 11.73
CA TYR A 501 -19.87 -48.25 10.94
C TYR A 501 -18.83 -48.98 11.82
N PRO A 502 -19.24 -50.04 12.56
CA PRO A 502 -18.38 -50.77 13.51
C PRO A 502 -17.12 -51.37 12.86
N ASP A 503 -17.26 -51.92 11.65
CA ASP A 503 -16.17 -52.52 10.87
C ASP A 503 -15.49 -51.53 9.90
N GLY A 504 -15.81 -50.24 10.04
CA GLY A 504 -15.37 -49.17 9.16
C GLY A 504 -13.91 -48.76 9.35
N LEU A 505 -13.69 -47.46 9.47
CA LEU A 505 -12.35 -46.89 9.68
C LEU A 505 -11.85 -47.10 11.11
N LYS A 506 -10.53 -47.23 11.29
CA LYS A 506 -9.91 -47.18 12.63
C LYS A 506 -9.85 -45.73 13.11
N ARG A 507 -9.89 -45.50 14.44
CA ARG A 507 -9.90 -44.17 15.08
C ARG A 507 -8.82 -43.23 14.56
N THR A 508 -7.60 -43.76 14.40
CA THR A 508 -6.45 -42.99 13.90
C THR A 508 -6.65 -42.53 12.45
N ALA A 509 -7.26 -43.35 11.60
CA ALA A 509 -7.56 -43.00 10.23
C ALA A 509 -8.74 -42.00 10.14
N PHE A 510 -9.74 -42.12 11.01
CA PHE A 510 -10.83 -41.14 11.11
C PHE A 510 -10.32 -39.74 11.50
N TYR A 511 -9.44 -39.64 12.51
CA TYR A 511 -8.83 -38.35 12.87
C TYR A 511 -7.86 -37.82 11.81
N GLY A 512 -7.14 -38.71 11.12
CA GLY A 512 -6.34 -38.34 9.95
C GLY A 512 -7.20 -37.72 8.84
N TYR A 513 -8.43 -38.22 8.65
CA TYR A 513 -9.37 -37.68 7.66
C TYR A 513 -9.88 -36.27 8.01
N LEU A 514 -9.92 -35.93 9.30
CA LEU A 514 -10.31 -34.61 9.80
C LEU A 514 -9.16 -33.59 9.83
N GLN A 515 -7.93 -33.97 9.49
CA GLN A 515 -6.78 -33.06 9.44
C GLN A 515 -6.74 -32.32 8.10
N GLY A 516 -7.25 -31.09 8.07
CA GLY A 516 -7.20 -30.20 6.90
C GLY A 516 -8.12 -28.97 7.05
N ASN A 517 -7.98 -27.98 6.16
CA ASN A 517 -8.77 -26.74 6.19
C ASN A 517 -10.25 -26.93 5.81
N GLN A 518 -10.61 -28.14 5.34
CA GLN A 518 -11.96 -28.49 4.93
C GLN A 518 -12.92 -28.70 6.11
N TYR A 519 -12.42 -29.06 7.30
CA TYR A 519 -13.26 -29.32 8.48
C TYR A 519 -12.92 -28.35 9.62
N ILE A 520 -13.73 -27.31 9.79
CA ILE A 520 -13.49 -26.24 10.76
C ILE A 520 -14.24 -26.52 12.07
N TYR A 521 -13.51 -26.36 13.17
CA TYR A 521 -13.99 -26.59 14.53
C TYR A 521 -14.47 -25.25 15.15
N LYS A 522 -15.54 -25.29 15.98
CA LYS A 522 -16.25 -24.09 16.49
C LYS A 522 -15.71 -23.51 17.83
N GLU A 523 -14.59 -24.00 18.39
CA GLU A 523 -14.24 -23.85 19.83
C GLU A 523 -13.31 -22.69 20.24
N ASP A 524 -12.79 -21.83 19.37
CA ASP A 524 -11.79 -20.83 19.83
C ASP A 524 -12.39 -19.65 20.66
N LEU A 525 -13.68 -19.70 21.03
CA LEU A 525 -14.33 -18.68 21.88
C LEU A 525 -14.71 -19.16 23.28
N GLU A 526 -14.81 -20.48 23.46
CA GLU A 526 -15.41 -21.08 24.66
C GLU A 526 -14.34 -21.43 25.73
N GLY A 527 -13.07 -21.47 25.34
CA GLY A 527 -11.94 -21.83 26.23
C GLY A 527 -11.29 -20.68 27.01
N GLU A 528 -11.55 -19.42 26.65
CA GLU A 528 -10.90 -18.23 27.26
C GLU A 528 -11.76 -17.56 28.36
N ILE A 529 -13.01 -17.97 28.58
CA ILE A 529 -13.97 -17.28 29.48
C ILE A 529 -13.90 -17.85 30.91
N ASP A 530 -13.40 -17.04 31.85
CA ASP A 530 -13.48 -17.28 33.29
C ASP A 530 -14.68 -16.56 33.92
N GLU A 531 -14.94 -16.81 35.20
CA GLU A 531 -16.03 -16.20 35.98
C GLU A 531 -15.89 -14.69 36.22
N LYS A 532 -14.74 -14.11 35.85
CA LYS A 532 -14.41 -12.69 36.03
C LYS A 532 -14.49 -11.91 34.72
N GLY A 533 -14.61 -12.59 33.59
CA GLY A 533 -14.54 -12.00 32.25
C GLY A 533 -15.83 -12.09 31.45
N ALA A 534 -15.92 -11.26 30.41
CA ALA A 534 -16.97 -11.36 29.40
C ALA A 534 -16.40 -11.28 27.98
N VAL A 535 -17.01 -12.02 27.06
CA VAL A 535 -16.77 -11.88 25.61
C VAL A 535 -17.97 -11.17 25.01
N ILE A 536 -17.74 -10.10 24.25
CA ILE A 536 -18.80 -9.31 23.63
C ILE A 536 -18.65 -9.34 22.11
N VAL A 537 -19.62 -9.97 21.45
CA VAL A 537 -19.73 -9.97 19.98
C VAL A 537 -20.65 -8.84 19.55
N ILE A 538 -20.17 -7.90 18.74
CA ILE A 538 -20.93 -6.73 18.31
C ILE A 538 -21.09 -6.67 16.79
N ASP A 539 -22.27 -6.25 16.35
CA ASP A 539 -22.54 -6.03 14.93
C ASP A 539 -23.70 -5.05 14.68
N TYR A 540 -23.67 -4.41 13.53
CA TYR A 540 -24.78 -3.60 13.03
C TYR A 540 -25.70 -4.44 12.16
N LYS A 541 -26.99 -4.42 12.49
CA LYS A 541 -28.00 -4.97 11.59
C LYS A 541 -28.22 -4.02 10.41
N MET A 542 -28.55 -4.57 9.24
CA MET A 542 -29.15 -3.79 8.16
C MET A 542 -30.34 -2.97 8.69
N LYS A 543 -30.42 -1.70 8.29
CA LYS A 543 -31.43 -0.74 8.78
C LYS A 543 -32.84 -1.34 8.72
N ILE A 544 -33.57 -1.22 9.82
CA ILE A 544 -34.96 -1.65 9.90
C ILE A 544 -35.80 -0.57 9.23
N LEU A 545 -36.45 -0.91 8.12
CA LEU A 545 -37.35 0.01 7.42
C LEU A 545 -38.75 -0.05 8.03
N PRO A 546 -39.49 1.08 8.06
CA PRO A 546 -40.91 1.09 8.37
C PRO A 546 -41.68 0.12 7.46
N LYS A 547 -42.58 -0.66 8.02
CA LYS A 547 -43.38 -1.66 7.30
C LYS A 547 -44.81 -1.61 7.80
N SER A 548 -45.77 -1.62 6.89
CA SER A 548 -47.18 -1.81 7.24
C SER A 548 -47.64 -3.20 6.80
N ALA A 549 -48.56 -3.80 7.55
CA ALA A 549 -49.25 -5.03 7.17
C ALA A 549 -50.00 -4.85 5.84
N ARG A 550 -50.38 -3.62 5.47
CA ARG A 550 -51.02 -3.25 4.21
C ARG A 550 -50.28 -2.10 3.54
N GLU A 551 -49.22 -2.43 2.82
CA GLU A 551 -48.37 -1.44 2.14
C GLU A 551 -48.72 -1.33 0.64
N THR A 552 -49.00 -0.12 0.15
CA THR A 552 -49.25 0.09 -1.28
C THR A 552 -47.93 0.24 -2.06
N LYS A 553 -47.94 -0.03 -3.36
CA LYS A 553 -46.73 0.13 -4.21
C LYS A 553 -46.16 1.56 -4.22
N GLN A 554 -46.95 2.58 -3.88
CA GLN A 554 -46.50 3.97 -3.81
C GLN A 554 -45.72 4.27 -2.52
N ASP A 555 -46.03 3.57 -1.42
CA ASP A 555 -45.40 3.78 -0.11
C ASP A 555 -43.98 3.22 -0.01
N PHE A 556 -43.53 2.46 -1.02
CA PHE A 556 -42.28 1.70 -1.00
C PHE A 556 -41.01 2.57 -1.15
N PHE A 557 -41.10 3.77 -1.72
CA PHE A 557 -39.92 4.57 -2.10
C PHE A 557 -39.57 5.66 -1.07
N GLY A 558 -38.32 5.66 -0.58
CA GLY A 558 -37.74 6.76 0.20
C GLY A 558 -37.85 6.65 1.72
N LYS A 559 -38.22 5.49 2.27
CA LYS A 559 -38.37 5.30 3.73
C LYS A 559 -37.04 5.47 4.48
N LYS A 560 -37.04 6.28 5.53
CA LYS A 560 -35.92 6.41 6.49
C LYS A 560 -36.00 5.24 7.48
N GLY A 561 -34.97 4.39 7.52
CA GLY A 561 -34.89 3.27 8.45
C GLY A 561 -34.17 3.61 9.75
N TRP A 562 -34.44 2.83 10.79
CA TRP A 562 -33.75 2.88 12.09
C TRP A 562 -32.44 2.11 12.04
N THR A 563 -31.43 2.63 12.74
CA THR A 563 -30.20 1.89 13.03
C THR A 563 -30.49 0.90 14.15
N LEU A 564 -29.94 -0.30 14.05
CA LEU A 564 -29.93 -1.27 15.14
C LEU A 564 -28.51 -1.80 15.31
N HIS A 565 -27.94 -1.60 16.49
CA HIS A 565 -26.66 -2.16 16.92
C HIS A 565 -26.91 -3.22 17.98
N SER A 566 -26.31 -4.39 17.82
CA SER A 566 -26.49 -5.52 18.73
C SER A 566 -25.17 -5.87 19.40
N ALA A 567 -25.23 -6.19 20.68
CA ALA A 567 -24.11 -6.71 21.46
C ALA A 567 -24.52 -8.00 22.17
N LEU A 568 -23.93 -9.13 21.77
CA LEU A 568 -24.08 -10.41 22.46
C LEU A 568 -22.99 -10.54 23.52
N VAL A 569 -23.37 -10.52 24.78
CA VAL A 569 -22.48 -10.66 25.93
C VAL A 569 -22.52 -12.10 26.42
N TYR A 570 -21.35 -12.75 26.42
CA TYR A 570 -21.14 -14.10 26.92
C TYR A 570 -20.49 -14.02 28.30
N THR A 571 -21.15 -14.57 29.31
CA THR A 571 -20.66 -14.64 30.69
C THR A 571 -20.77 -16.06 31.24
N ARG A 572 -19.99 -16.34 32.29
CA ARG A 572 -19.99 -17.60 33.00
C ARG A 572 -20.27 -17.38 34.48
N SER A 573 -21.20 -18.14 35.05
CA SER A 573 -21.46 -18.12 36.49
C SER A 573 -20.52 -19.06 37.24
N GLN A 574 -20.13 -18.70 38.47
CA GLN A 574 -19.43 -19.60 39.39
C GLN A 574 -20.25 -20.89 39.54
N ASN A 575 -19.61 -22.03 39.28
CA ASN A 575 -20.17 -23.39 39.33
C ASN A 575 -21.15 -23.81 38.23
N ASP A 576 -21.38 -22.99 37.20
CA ASP A 576 -22.26 -23.39 36.09
C ASP A 576 -21.45 -23.95 34.91
N MET A 577 -21.84 -25.13 34.44
CA MET A 577 -21.33 -25.71 33.18
C MET A 577 -21.98 -25.05 31.96
N ASN A 578 -22.77 -23.99 32.13
CA ASN A 578 -23.38 -23.27 31.03
C ASN A 578 -22.81 -21.85 30.83
N LEU A 579 -22.68 -21.46 29.57
CA LEU A 579 -22.49 -20.07 29.15
C LEU A 579 -23.84 -19.37 29.08
N GLN A 580 -23.92 -18.21 29.73
CA GLN A 580 -25.07 -17.33 29.62
C GLN A 580 -24.81 -16.31 28.52
N ILE A 581 -25.80 -16.14 27.64
CA ILE A 581 -25.76 -15.16 26.56
C ILE A 581 -26.84 -14.12 26.85
N HIS A 582 -26.45 -12.86 26.79
CA HIS A 582 -27.37 -11.74 26.88
C HIS A 582 -27.21 -10.85 25.66
N ALA A 583 -28.29 -10.65 24.91
CA ALA A 583 -28.31 -9.81 23.74
C ALA A 583 -28.82 -8.41 24.12
N PHE A 584 -28.01 -7.39 23.88
CA PHE A 584 -28.42 -5.99 24.00
C PHE A 584 -28.61 -5.38 22.62
N ASP A 585 -29.84 -4.99 22.31
CA ASP A 585 -30.23 -4.42 21.02
C ASP A 585 -30.57 -2.93 21.20
N HIS A 586 -29.72 -2.07 20.64
CA HIS A 586 -29.90 -0.62 20.68
C HIS A 586 -30.43 -0.11 19.34
N TRP A 587 -31.68 0.34 19.32
CA TRP A 587 -32.25 1.01 18.15
C TRP A 587 -32.14 2.53 18.28
N SER A 588 -32.01 3.22 17.15
CA SER A 588 -31.87 4.68 17.15
C SER A 588 -32.44 5.34 15.89
N ASN A 589 -32.90 6.58 16.06
CA ASN A 589 -33.23 7.49 14.96
C ASN A 589 -31.97 8.09 14.30
N ASP A 590 -30.84 8.06 15.02
CA ASP A 590 -29.54 8.39 14.45
C ASP A 590 -29.11 7.30 13.46
N THR A 591 -28.83 7.73 12.23
CA THR A 591 -28.48 6.84 11.12
C THR A 591 -26.97 6.76 10.86
N ARG A 592 -26.17 7.47 11.66
CA ARG A 592 -24.71 7.51 11.59
C ARG A 592 -24.13 6.32 12.34
N GLN A 593 -23.77 5.29 11.60
CA GLN A 593 -22.98 4.15 12.10
C GLN A 593 -21.51 4.59 12.18
N ASP A 594 -21.14 5.24 13.28
CA ASP A 594 -19.79 5.74 13.53
C ASP A 594 -19.22 5.25 14.87
N SER A 595 -17.97 5.61 15.13
CA SER A 595 -17.23 5.24 16.34
C SER A 595 -17.91 5.75 17.62
N TRP A 596 -18.50 6.94 17.57
CA TRP A 596 -19.19 7.53 18.72
C TRP A 596 -20.48 6.77 19.05
N PHE A 597 -21.29 6.44 18.05
CA PHE A 597 -22.48 5.60 18.26
C PHE A 597 -22.09 4.25 18.88
N THR A 598 -21.05 3.61 18.34
CA THR A 598 -20.56 2.33 18.85
C THR A 598 -20.12 2.45 20.31
N ALA A 599 -19.35 3.49 20.65
CA ALA A 599 -18.92 3.74 22.02
C ALA A 599 -20.10 4.00 22.98
N SER A 600 -21.11 4.74 22.54
CA SER A 600 -22.34 4.99 23.30
C SER A 600 -23.15 3.71 23.53
N SER A 601 -23.30 2.86 22.51
CA SER A 601 -23.98 1.57 22.66
C SER A 601 -23.24 0.67 23.65
N LEU A 602 -21.92 0.57 23.52
CA LEU A 602 -21.10 -0.20 24.45
C LEU A 602 -21.17 0.35 25.88
N HIS A 603 -21.16 1.68 26.07
CA HIS A 603 -21.39 2.30 27.38
C HIS A 603 -22.72 1.82 27.98
N ALA A 604 -23.81 1.86 27.20
CA ALA A 604 -25.12 1.44 27.65
C ALA A 604 -25.15 -0.05 28.07
N VAL A 605 -24.43 -0.92 27.37
CA VAL A 605 -24.27 -2.33 27.77
C VAL A 605 -23.55 -2.44 29.12
N ILE A 606 -22.39 -1.80 29.27
CA ILE A 606 -21.57 -1.93 30.49
C ILE A 606 -22.27 -1.37 31.73
N MET A 607 -23.09 -0.34 31.58
CA MET A 607 -23.85 0.21 32.68
C MET A 607 -24.95 -0.73 33.18
N GLU A 608 -25.47 -1.60 32.31
CA GLU A 608 -26.51 -2.59 32.63
C GLU A 608 -25.95 -3.91 33.21
N LEU A 609 -24.69 -4.25 32.92
CA LEU A 609 -24.06 -5.46 33.44
C LEU A 609 -23.85 -5.37 34.96
N ASN A 610 -24.41 -6.33 35.70
CA ASN A 610 -24.24 -6.47 37.14
C ASN A 610 -24.14 -7.96 37.56
N PRO A 611 -23.02 -8.43 38.14
CA PRO A 611 -21.80 -7.67 38.40
C PRO A 611 -21.07 -7.28 37.10
N LYS A 612 -20.30 -6.19 37.15
CA LYS A 612 -19.45 -5.79 36.01
C LYS A 612 -18.26 -6.75 35.88
N PRO A 613 -17.91 -7.19 34.65
CA PRO A 613 -16.75 -8.04 34.46
C PRO A 613 -15.46 -7.28 34.78
N GLU A 614 -14.46 -7.96 35.34
CA GLU A 614 -13.13 -7.40 35.56
C GLU A 614 -12.41 -7.13 34.23
N TRP A 615 -12.69 -7.95 33.21
CA TRP A 615 -12.08 -7.83 31.89
C TRP A 615 -13.03 -8.20 30.75
N ILE A 616 -12.80 -7.64 29.56
CA ILE A 616 -13.61 -7.88 28.37
C ILE A 616 -12.76 -8.20 27.14
N ILE A 617 -13.27 -9.10 26.29
CA ILE A 617 -12.81 -9.32 24.91
C ILE A 617 -13.90 -8.93 23.94
N PHE A 618 -13.59 -8.06 22.98
CA PHE A 618 -14.51 -7.67 21.92
C PHE A 618 -14.29 -8.47 20.64
N ILE A 619 -15.38 -8.73 19.91
CA ILE A 619 -15.37 -9.36 18.59
C ILE A 619 -16.31 -8.58 17.68
N SER A 620 -15.80 -8.09 16.57
CA SER A 620 -16.58 -7.34 15.58
C SER A 620 -16.15 -7.72 14.16
N ASP A 621 -16.79 -7.17 13.13
CA ASP A 621 -16.17 -7.22 11.80
C ASP A 621 -15.10 -6.15 11.71
N ASN A 622 -14.39 -6.21 10.59
CA ASN A 622 -13.43 -5.21 10.17
C ASN A 622 -14.07 -3.91 9.64
N GLY A 623 -15.31 -3.60 10.03
CA GLY A 623 -16.05 -2.41 9.62
C GLY A 623 -15.40 -1.12 10.15
N PRO A 624 -15.38 -0.01 9.38
CA PRO A 624 -14.70 1.23 9.77
C PRO A 624 -15.29 1.88 11.03
N HIS A 625 -16.52 1.55 11.42
CA HIS A 625 -17.16 2.00 12.65
C HIS A 625 -16.64 1.28 13.91
N TYR A 626 -16.08 0.08 13.77
CA TYR A 626 -15.36 -0.63 14.83
C TYR A 626 -13.84 -0.43 14.74
N HIS A 627 -13.29 -0.52 13.52
CA HIS A 627 -11.87 -0.41 13.26
C HIS A 627 -11.48 1.04 12.91
N ASN A 628 -11.40 1.89 13.93
CA ASN A 628 -10.93 3.27 13.80
C ASN A 628 -10.19 3.76 15.05
N ALA A 629 -9.38 4.81 14.88
CA ALA A 629 -8.57 5.37 15.96
C ALA A 629 -9.42 5.99 17.08
N ASP A 630 -10.56 6.64 16.76
CA ASP A 630 -11.39 7.32 17.76
C ASP A 630 -11.97 6.34 18.79
N LEU A 631 -12.53 5.23 18.34
CA LEU A 631 -13.08 4.19 19.22
C LEU A 631 -12.00 3.60 20.12
N MET A 632 -10.78 3.48 19.63
CA MET A 632 -9.67 2.86 20.36
C MET A 632 -9.09 3.79 21.41
N MET A 633 -9.05 5.08 21.10
CA MET A 633 -8.74 6.12 22.06
C MET A 633 -9.77 6.17 23.19
N ILE A 634 -11.05 5.93 22.89
CA ILE A 634 -12.11 5.75 23.89
C ILE A 634 -11.85 4.47 24.71
N MET A 635 -11.60 3.32 24.07
CA MET A 635 -11.34 2.05 24.76
C MET A 635 -10.16 2.11 25.72
N ARG A 636 -9.10 2.86 25.40
CA ARG A 636 -7.95 3.07 26.30
C ARG A 636 -8.36 3.64 27.67
N ARG A 637 -9.39 4.48 27.72
CA ARG A 637 -9.88 5.10 28.97
C ARG A 637 -10.87 4.23 29.74
N TRP A 638 -11.22 3.04 29.23
CA TRP A 638 -12.23 2.18 29.87
C TRP A 638 -11.83 1.67 31.24
N LYS A 639 -10.54 1.38 31.45
CA LYS A 639 -10.05 1.00 32.77
C LYS A 639 -10.28 2.12 33.78
N GLU A 640 -10.02 3.37 33.41
CA GLU A 640 -10.29 4.53 34.26
C GLU A 640 -11.80 4.77 34.46
N TRP A 641 -12.62 4.61 33.41
CA TRP A 641 -14.03 5.01 33.45
C TRP A 641 -14.99 3.97 34.04
N TYR A 642 -14.65 2.69 33.92
CA TYR A 642 -15.51 1.58 34.34
C TYR A 642 -14.80 0.56 35.23
N ASN A 643 -13.49 0.70 35.46
CA ASN A 643 -12.64 -0.29 36.12
C ASN A 643 -12.57 -1.66 35.39
N ILE A 644 -12.77 -1.67 34.07
CA ILE A 644 -12.77 -2.88 33.24
C ILE A 644 -11.54 -2.89 32.33
N ASP A 645 -10.81 -4.00 32.32
CA ASP A 645 -9.67 -4.21 31.43
C ASP A 645 -10.11 -4.74 30.06
N VAL A 646 -9.94 -3.95 29.00
CA VAL A 646 -10.14 -4.42 27.63
C VAL A 646 -8.91 -5.22 27.20
N ARG A 647 -8.97 -6.56 27.29
CA ARG A 647 -7.82 -7.45 27.03
C ARG A 647 -7.52 -7.61 25.55
N LYS A 648 -8.56 -7.69 24.72
CA LYS A 648 -8.44 -8.05 23.31
C LYS A 648 -9.63 -7.52 22.53
N TRP A 649 -9.38 -7.10 21.28
CA TRP A 649 -10.42 -6.83 20.29
C TRP A 649 -10.09 -7.59 19.01
N THR A 650 -10.96 -8.53 18.63
CA THR A 650 -10.78 -9.39 17.46
C THR A 650 -11.64 -8.88 16.31
N PHE A 651 -11.00 -8.58 15.17
CA PHE A 651 -11.70 -8.16 13.95
C PHE A 651 -11.79 -9.33 12.99
N LEU A 652 -13.01 -9.72 12.65
CA LEU A 652 -13.30 -10.82 11.72
C LEU A 652 -13.39 -10.30 10.28
N GLU A 653 -12.85 -11.07 9.31
CA GLU A 653 -13.01 -10.77 7.89
C GLU A 653 -14.45 -11.06 7.41
N ALA A 654 -14.81 -10.50 6.26
CA ALA A 654 -16.14 -10.68 5.70
C ALA A 654 -16.46 -12.18 5.47
N GLY A 655 -17.43 -12.72 6.20
CA GLY A 655 -17.85 -14.12 6.12
C GLY A 655 -17.18 -15.06 7.13
N GLU A 656 -16.44 -14.54 8.12
CA GLU A 656 -15.88 -15.33 9.22
C GLU A 656 -16.75 -15.27 10.49
N ALA A 657 -16.92 -16.44 11.14
CA ALA A 657 -17.25 -16.72 12.55
C ALA A 657 -18.34 -15.92 13.33
N LYS A 658 -18.99 -14.89 12.79
CA LYS A 658 -20.08 -14.11 13.43
C LYS A 658 -21.43 -14.82 13.55
N THR A 659 -21.47 -16.13 13.31
CA THR A 659 -22.72 -16.89 13.11
C THR A 659 -23.77 -16.72 14.22
N SER A 660 -23.38 -16.46 15.47
CA SER A 660 -24.33 -16.25 16.57
C SER A 660 -25.05 -14.91 16.49
N ILE A 661 -24.34 -13.79 16.25
CA ILE A 661 -24.97 -12.48 16.09
C ILE A 661 -25.73 -12.36 14.76
N ASP A 662 -25.23 -13.00 13.70
CA ASP A 662 -25.96 -13.12 12.43
C ASP A 662 -27.26 -13.92 12.60
N SER A 663 -27.21 -15.01 13.36
CA SER A 663 -28.38 -15.81 13.71
C SER A 663 -29.37 -14.99 14.54
N HIS A 664 -28.89 -14.23 15.52
CA HIS A 664 -29.73 -13.31 16.31
C HIS A 664 -30.42 -12.28 15.41
N HIS A 665 -29.68 -11.64 14.51
CA HIS A 665 -30.24 -10.72 13.52
C HIS A 665 -31.26 -11.38 12.60
N ALA A 666 -31.05 -12.65 12.23
CA ALA A 666 -32.05 -13.41 11.46
C ALA A 666 -33.33 -13.62 12.28
N GLN A 667 -33.22 -13.96 13.56
CA GLN A 667 -34.36 -14.09 14.49
C GLN A 667 -35.13 -12.77 14.60
N ILE A 668 -34.44 -11.64 14.80
CA ILE A 668 -35.03 -10.28 14.77
C ILE A 668 -35.80 -10.05 13.47
N SER A 669 -35.19 -10.36 12.32
CA SER A 669 -35.86 -10.21 11.03
C SER A 669 -37.09 -11.10 10.88
N HIS A 670 -37.07 -12.31 11.43
CA HIS A 670 -38.21 -13.22 11.44
C HIS A 670 -39.33 -12.75 12.39
N ALA A 671 -38.97 -12.26 13.57
CA ALA A 671 -39.89 -11.72 14.57
C ALA A 671 -40.62 -10.49 14.01
N ILE A 672 -39.90 -9.53 13.42
CA ILE A 672 -40.49 -8.38 12.73
C ILE A 672 -41.41 -8.82 11.57
N LYS A 673 -40.97 -9.77 10.73
CA LYS A 673 -41.83 -10.29 9.64
C LYS A 673 -43.10 -10.95 10.19
N ARG A 674 -43.01 -11.67 11.30
CA ARG A 674 -44.16 -12.31 11.96
C ARG A 674 -45.11 -11.26 12.53
N HIS A 675 -44.57 -10.25 13.22
CA HIS A 675 -45.34 -9.13 13.75
C HIS A 675 -46.15 -8.43 12.65
N VAL A 676 -45.51 -8.14 11.51
CA VAL A 676 -46.20 -7.56 10.34
C VAL A 676 -47.25 -8.49 9.75
N ARG A 677 -46.97 -9.80 9.66
CA ARG A 677 -47.95 -10.79 9.17
C ARG A 677 -49.16 -10.95 10.08
N LEU A 678 -49.02 -10.69 11.37
CA LEU A 678 -50.11 -10.71 12.34
C LEU A 678 -50.99 -9.46 12.28
N GLY A 679 -50.70 -8.52 11.37
CA GLY A 679 -51.51 -7.33 11.13
C GLY A 679 -51.02 -6.06 11.83
N PHE A 680 -49.86 -6.12 12.50
CA PHE A 680 -49.26 -4.97 13.18
C PHE A 680 -48.29 -4.22 12.25
N ASP A 681 -48.09 -2.92 12.51
CA ASP A 681 -47.21 -2.07 11.73
C ASP A 681 -45.91 -1.76 12.50
N ILE A 682 -44.81 -1.56 11.76
CA ILE A 682 -43.57 -0.99 12.27
C ILE A 682 -43.50 0.45 11.76
N SER A 683 -43.99 1.38 12.58
CA SER A 683 -44.16 2.80 12.26
C SER A 683 -43.24 3.70 13.07
N GLN A 684 -42.89 3.28 14.28
CA GLN A 684 -41.98 3.94 15.21
C GLN A 684 -41.01 2.91 15.80
N GLY A 685 -39.91 3.38 16.40
CA GLY A 685 -38.90 2.45 16.93
C GLY A 685 -39.36 1.63 18.13
N SER A 686 -40.31 2.11 18.93
CA SER A 686 -40.97 1.32 19.99
C SER A 686 -41.67 0.07 19.43
N ASP A 687 -42.13 0.11 18.17
CA ASP A 687 -42.74 -1.05 17.52
C ASP A 687 -41.69 -2.16 17.27
N ILE A 688 -40.40 -1.81 17.18
CA ILE A 688 -39.30 -2.77 17.09
C ILE A 688 -39.18 -3.54 18.41
N GLU A 689 -39.27 -2.85 19.55
CA GLU A 689 -39.19 -3.45 20.89
C GLU A 689 -40.29 -4.51 21.07
N LEU A 690 -41.54 -4.14 20.77
CA LEU A 690 -42.69 -5.06 20.81
C LEU A 690 -42.55 -6.23 19.83
N ALA A 691 -41.98 -5.98 18.65
CA ALA A 691 -41.83 -7.01 17.64
C ALA A 691 -40.80 -8.09 18.01
N ILE A 692 -39.83 -7.79 18.88
CA ILE A 692 -38.73 -8.70 19.23
C ILE A 692 -38.70 -9.14 20.70
N GLU A 693 -39.66 -8.70 21.51
CA GLU A 693 -39.81 -9.03 22.94
C GLU A 693 -39.71 -10.54 23.24
N GLY A 694 -40.18 -11.38 22.32
CA GLY A 694 -40.18 -12.84 22.49
C GLY A 694 -38.86 -13.55 22.17
N ILE A 695 -37.77 -12.83 21.84
CA ILE A 695 -36.47 -13.44 21.56
C ILE A 695 -35.73 -13.72 22.87
N CYS A 696 -35.21 -14.95 23.01
CA CYS A 696 -34.52 -15.40 24.22
C CYS A 696 -33.31 -14.51 24.55
N GLY A 697 -33.14 -14.17 25.83
CA GLY A 697 -32.01 -13.41 26.36
C GLY A 697 -31.88 -11.99 25.80
N THR A 698 -32.93 -11.42 25.20
CA THR A 698 -32.86 -10.15 24.48
C THR A 698 -33.41 -8.98 25.27
N SER A 699 -32.58 -7.95 25.42
CA SER A 699 -32.89 -6.67 26.05
C SER A 699 -32.77 -5.57 25.01
N VAL A 700 -33.84 -4.79 24.83
CA VAL A 700 -33.93 -3.77 23.79
C VAL A 700 -34.04 -2.40 24.45
N ALA A 701 -33.35 -1.40 23.90
CA ALA A 701 -33.50 -0.03 24.33
C ALA A 701 -33.32 0.96 23.16
N HIS A 702 -33.99 2.10 23.26
CA HIS A 702 -33.71 3.27 22.45
C HIS A 702 -32.40 3.93 22.91
N LEU A 703 -31.50 4.18 21.97
CA LEU A 703 -30.22 4.83 22.22
C LEU A 703 -30.10 6.11 21.38
N GLU A 704 -29.94 7.25 22.04
CA GLU A 704 -29.63 8.52 21.39
C GLU A 704 -28.26 9.01 21.85
N PRO A 705 -27.22 8.95 21.00
CA PRO A 705 -25.88 9.39 21.39
C PRO A 705 -25.84 10.92 21.54
N GLU A 706 -25.22 11.42 22.62
CA GLU A 706 -25.03 12.85 22.78
C GLU A 706 -24.04 13.37 21.73
N ARG A 707 -24.55 14.10 20.74
CA ARG A 707 -23.73 14.83 19.77
C ARG A 707 -23.77 16.29 20.16
N THR A 708 -22.77 16.76 20.90
CA THR A 708 -22.62 18.19 21.20
C THR A 708 -22.77 19.00 19.90
N LYS A 709 -23.71 19.96 19.90
CA LYS A 709 -23.99 20.81 18.74
C LYS A 709 -22.68 21.40 18.24
N ALA A 710 -22.32 21.08 17.00
CA ALA A 710 -21.28 21.79 16.29
C ALA A 710 -21.57 23.30 16.37
N LEU A 711 -20.52 24.08 16.65
CA LEU A 711 -20.54 25.55 16.70
C LEU A 711 -21.56 26.15 15.72
N THR A 712 -22.55 26.88 16.24
CA THR A 712 -23.31 27.85 15.44
C THR A 712 -22.36 28.95 15.02
N GLY A 713 -21.83 28.86 13.79
CA GLY A 713 -20.87 29.78 13.19
C GLY A 713 -20.62 29.41 11.73
N GLU A 714 -19.96 30.30 10.99
CA GLU A 714 -19.87 30.41 9.51
C GLU A 714 -19.33 29.18 8.73
N TYR A 715 -19.09 28.04 9.40
CA TYR A 715 -18.55 26.81 8.81
C TYR A 715 -19.39 25.54 9.08
N ALA A 716 -20.66 25.67 9.45
CA ALA A 716 -21.59 24.54 9.52
C ALA A 716 -21.85 23.94 8.12
N GLY A 717 -21.28 22.76 7.84
CA GLY A 717 -21.46 22.02 6.58
C GLY A 717 -20.20 21.77 5.73
N TYR A 718 -19.02 22.20 6.19
CA TYR A 718 -17.77 21.96 5.47
C TYR A 718 -17.04 20.70 5.96
N ILE A 719 -16.61 19.85 5.03
CA ILE A 719 -15.59 18.81 5.26
C ILE A 719 -14.23 19.46 4.99
N CYS A 720 -13.45 19.72 6.04
CA CYS A 720 -12.06 20.13 5.89
C CYS A 720 -11.19 18.90 5.60
N ALA A 721 -10.83 18.70 4.33
CA ALA A 721 -9.79 17.78 3.92
C ALA A 721 -8.46 18.53 3.79
N ARG A 722 -7.36 17.90 4.24
CA ARG A 722 -5.98 18.32 3.92
C ARG A 722 -5.34 17.22 3.09
N SER A 723 -4.94 17.56 1.86
CA SER A 723 -3.95 16.78 1.12
C SER A 723 -2.54 17.18 1.60
N MET A 724 -1.69 16.17 1.80
CA MET A 724 -0.43 16.18 2.58
C MET A 724 0.56 17.33 2.36
N PRO A 725 1.43 17.60 3.37
CA PRO A 725 2.81 18.02 3.16
C PRO A 725 3.83 16.89 3.43
N ASN A 726 4.89 16.89 2.62
CA ASN A 726 5.91 15.85 2.41
C ASN A 726 6.81 15.43 3.59
N VAL A 727 7.14 14.12 3.60
CA VAL A 727 8.48 13.51 3.63
C VAL A 727 9.48 13.92 4.75
N SER A 728 9.66 13.05 5.75
CA SER A 728 10.96 12.74 6.40
C SER A 728 10.82 11.52 7.35
N LYS A 729 11.95 11.03 7.92
CA LYS A 729 12.11 9.76 8.68
C LYS A 729 11.14 9.57 9.86
N TRP A 730 10.94 8.31 10.25
CA TRP A 730 10.17 7.86 11.43
C TRP A 730 10.42 8.71 12.67
N ASN A 731 9.33 9.17 13.29
CA ASN A 731 9.34 9.84 14.59
C ASN A 731 8.80 8.88 15.65
N TYR A 732 9.53 8.74 16.76
CA TYR A 732 9.06 8.02 17.95
C TYR A 732 8.23 8.98 18.83
N PHE A 733 7.01 8.57 19.18
CA PHE A 733 6.09 9.33 20.03
C PHE A 733 5.94 8.65 21.40
N SER A 734 6.32 9.35 22.48
CA SER A 734 5.98 8.94 23.85
C SER A 734 4.49 9.19 24.13
N PRO A 735 3.88 8.54 25.14
CA PRO A 735 2.51 8.82 25.59
C PRO A 735 2.25 10.33 25.82
N GLU A 736 3.23 11.06 26.34
CA GLU A 736 3.19 12.52 26.55
C GLU A 736 3.23 13.33 25.23
N LYS A 737 3.85 12.80 24.18
CA LYS A 737 3.80 13.39 22.82
C LYS A 737 2.47 13.10 22.13
N LEU A 738 1.80 11.99 22.46
CA LEU A 738 0.47 11.65 21.95
C LEU A 738 -0.62 12.50 22.62
N GLU A 739 -0.49 12.83 23.91
CA GLU A 739 -1.35 13.84 24.56
C GLU A 739 -1.25 15.21 23.88
N LYS A 740 -0.06 15.62 23.42
CA LYS A 740 0.13 16.85 22.64
C LYS A 740 -0.46 16.81 21.23
N LEU A 741 -0.79 15.63 20.70
CA LEU A 741 -1.44 15.43 19.39
C LEU A 741 -2.97 15.34 19.49
N GLN A 742 -3.50 15.21 20.71
CA GLN A 742 -4.92 15.14 21.00
C GLN A 742 -5.55 16.53 20.86
N LYS A 743 -6.09 16.83 19.67
CA LYS A 743 -6.76 18.13 19.39
C LYS A 743 -8.10 18.31 20.12
N LYS A 744 -8.65 17.24 20.72
CA LYS A 744 -9.93 17.24 21.44
C LYS A 744 -9.84 16.33 22.67
N GLU A 745 -10.31 16.81 23.81
CA GLU A 745 -10.47 16.02 25.02
C GLU A 745 -11.43 14.84 24.75
N ILE A 746 -11.00 13.62 25.11
CA ILE A 746 -11.83 12.42 24.95
C ILE A 746 -12.79 12.38 26.12
N GLN A 747 -14.06 12.62 25.85
CA GLN A 747 -15.12 12.58 26.85
C GLN A 747 -15.66 11.16 27.01
N LYS A 748 -16.02 10.79 28.25
CA LYS A 748 -16.75 9.56 28.53
C LYS A 748 -18.11 9.64 27.82
N PRO A 749 -18.53 8.63 27.04
CA PRO A 749 -19.86 8.63 26.45
C PRO A 749 -20.92 8.74 27.53
N ASP A 750 -21.90 9.62 27.34
CA ASP A 750 -23.07 9.77 28.20
C ASP A 750 -24.35 9.85 27.33
N PRO A 751 -24.70 8.74 26.63
CA PRO A 751 -25.86 8.73 25.75
C PRO A 751 -27.16 8.72 26.54
N GLN A 752 -28.23 9.25 25.93
CA GLN A 752 -29.58 9.02 26.44
C GLN A 752 -30.02 7.61 26.06
N VAL A 753 -30.25 6.76 27.06
CA VAL A 753 -30.72 5.38 26.86
C VAL A 753 -32.07 5.23 27.53
N SER A 754 -33.05 4.63 26.86
CA SER A 754 -34.27 4.18 27.53
C SER A 754 -33.97 3.01 28.46
N GLN A 755 -34.90 2.68 29.37
CA GLN A 755 -34.78 1.48 30.17
C GLN A 755 -34.77 0.24 29.26
N HIS A 756 -33.81 -0.66 29.45
CA HIS A 756 -33.75 -1.92 28.74
C HIS A 756 -34.93 -2.82 29.10
N THR A 757 -35.53 -3.46 28.10
CA THR A 757 -36.56 -4.49 28.34
C THR A 757 -35.97 -5.69 29.06
N VAL A 758 -36.72 -6.29 29.98
CA VAL A 758 -36.27 -7.52 30.68
C VAL A 758 -36.55 -8.74 29.79
N PRO A 759 -35.55 -9.61 29.52
CA PRO A 759 -35.78 -10.80 28.72
C PRO A 759 -36.80 -11.75 29.37
N GLN A 760 -37.74 -12.25 28.57
CA GLN A 760 -38.76 -13.20 29.06
C GLN A 760 -38.18 -14.58 29.39
N THR A 761 -37.10 -14.98 28.70
CA THR A 761 -36.43 -16.28 28.89
C THR A 761 -34.91 -16.10 28.80
N PRO A 762 -34.12 -16.84 29.59
CA PRO A 762 -32.66 -16.77 29.52
C PRO A 762 -32.14 -17.51 28.27
N TRP A 763 -31.04 -17.02 27.69
CA TRP A 763 -30.33 -17.72 26.62
C TRP A 763 -29.10 -18.40 27.21
N ILE A 764 -29.14 -19.73 27.29
CA ILE A 764 -28.14 -20.56 27.95
C ILE A 764 -27.59 -21.59 26.95
N ILE A 765 -26.26 -21.75 26.90
CA ILE A 765 -25.57 -22.77 26.10
C ILE A 765 -24.73 -23.65 27.03
N PRO A 766 -24.94 -24.98 27.08
CA PRO A 766 -24.09 -25.87 27.85
C PRO A 766 -22.68 -25.93 27.26
N LEU A 767 -21.66 -25.76 28.11
CA LEU A 767 -20.27 -26.02 27.78
C LEU A 767 -20.11 -27.52 27.51
N PRO A 768 -19.23 -27.91 26.57
CA PRO A 768 -18.87 -29.31 26.39
C PRO A 768 -18.21 -29.83 27.68
N ASP A 769 -18.91 -30.73 28.38
CA ASP A 769 -18.43 -31.37 29.60
C ASP A 769 -17.09 -32.08 29.34
N LYS A 770 -16.10 -31.90 30.23
CA LYS A 770 -14.75 -32.50 30.09
C LYS A 770 -14.81 -34.03 30.12
N SER A 771 -15.86 -34.60 30.71
CA SER A 771 -16.14 -36.04 30.71
C SER A 771 -16.54 -36.56 29.31
N GLY A 772 -17.15 -35.69 28.48
CA GLY A 772 -17.71 -36.03 27.17
C GLY A 772 -19.03 -36.82 27.22
N ILE A 773 -19.66 -36.95 28.39
CA ILE A 773 -20.88 -37.74 28.58
C ILE A 773 -22.07 -36.78 28.79
N PHE A 774 -23.13 -36.91 27.98
CA PHE A 774 -24.35 -36.10 28.10
C PHE A 774 -25.52 -37.00 28.52
N PRO A 775 -25.83 -37.13 29.82
CA PRO A 775 -26.83 -38.07 30.34
C PRO A 775 -28.19 -37.95 29.64
N ASN A 776 -28.65 -36.72 29.39
CA ASN A 776 -29.90 -36.44 28.68
C ASN A 776 -29.99 -37.02 27.24
N ARG A 777 -28.84 -37.24 26.59
CA ARG A 777 -28.75 -37.74 25.21
C ARG A 777 -28.54 -39.25 25.12
N LEU A 778 -28.31 -39.93 26.24
CA LEU A 778 -28.12 -41.39 26.30
C LEU A 778 -29.47 -42.11 26.30
N ASN A 779 -29.50 -43.32 25.75
CA ASN A 779 -30.65 -44.22 25.88
C ASN A 779 -30.62 -44.95 27.25
N ILE A 780 -31.70 -45.65 27.64
CA ILE A 780 -31.82 -46.26 28.97
C ILE A 780 -30.70 -47.28 29.22
N ASP A 781 -30.36 -48.10 28.23
CA ASP A 781 -29.32 -49.13 28.38
C ASP A 781 -27.91 -48.53 28.47
N GLN A 782 -27.65 -47.44 27.75
CA GLN A 782 -26.41 -46.66 27.86
C GLN A 782 -26.30 -45.96 29.21
N LEU A 783 -27.41 -45.42 29.76
CA LEU A 783 -27.45 -44.85 31.11
C LEU A 783 -27.13 -45.90 32.17
N ARG A 784 -27.71 -47.11 32.04
CA ARG A 784 -27.45 -48.23 32.94
C ARG A 784 -26.02 -48.73 32.88
N ASN A 785 -25.44 -48.83 31.69
CA ASN A 785 -24.03 -49.19 31.52
C ASN A 785 -23.08 -48.15 32.15
N GLN A 786 -23.38 -46.86 32.01
CA GLN A 786 -22.57 -45.80 32.64
C GLN A 786 -22.71 -45.82 34.17
N LEU A 787 -23.91 -46.04 34.70
CA LEU A 787 -24.14 -46.20 36.14
C LEU A 787 -23.45 -47.47 36.69
N SER A 788 -23.47 -48.58 35.92
CA SER A 788 -22.76 -49.82 36.27
C SER A 788 -21.24 -49.64 36.31
N ASN A 789 -20.69 -48.90 35.34
CA ASN A 789 -19.25 -48.59 35.27
C ASN A 789 -18.79 -47.69 36.42
N LEU A 790 -19.71 -46.95 37.04
CA LEU A 790 -19.48 -46.15 38.25
C LEU A 790 -19.81 -46.93 39.54
N GLU A 791 -20.12 -48.23 39.45
CA GLU A 791 -20.53 -49.12 40.54
C GLU A 791 -21.81 -48.68 41.29
N ILE A 792 -22.70 -47.96 40.60
CA ILE A 792 -23.95 -47.44 41.17
C ILE A 792 -25.13 -48.38 40.86
N SER A 793 -25.77 -48.89 41.92
CA SER A 793 -26.93 -49.79 41.84
C SER A 793 -28.15 -49.07 41.23
N HIS A 794 -28.69 -49.64 40.15
CA HIS A 794 -29.81 -49.08 39.39
C HIS A 794 -30.85 -50.14 38.98
N GLU A 795 -30.79 -51.34 39.59
CA GLU A 795 -31.57 -52.53 39.19
C GLU A 795 -33.11 -52.35 39.30
N ASN A 796 -33.58 -51.34 40.04
CA ASN A 796 -35.01 -51.08 40.26
C ASN A 796 -35.55 -49.82 39.56
N ILE A 797 -34.75 -49.11 38.73
CA ILE A 797 -35.15 -47.83 38.13
C ILE A 797 -35.35 -47.98 36.61
N ASN A 798 -36.60 -47.83 36.16
CA ASN A 798 -37.00 -47.88 34.74
C ASN A 798 -37.28 -46.48 34.13
N ASN A 799 -37.31 -45.42 34.95
CA ASN A 799 -37.61 -44.07 34.49
C ASN A 799 -36.34 -43.37 33.99
N LYS A 800 -36.32 -42.97 32.71
CA LYS A 800 -35.17 -42.30 32.07
C LYS A 800 -34.77 -41.02 32.80
N ARG A 801 -35.72 -40.21 33.29
CA ARG A 801 -35.39 -38.94 33.97
C ARG A 801 -34.67 -39.17 35.29
N GLU A 802 -35.06 -40.21 36.04
CA GLU A 802 -34.40 -40.59 37.29
C GLU A 802 -33.01 -41.15 37.05
N LEU A 803 -32.82 -41.97 36.01
CA LEU A 803 -31.50 -42.47 35.62
C LEU A 803 -30.54 -41.36 35.16
N VAL A 804 -31.07 -40.34 34.48
CA VAL A 804 -30.31 -39.14 34.09
C VAL A 804 -29.87 -38.36 35.32
N SER A 805 -30.80 -38.07 36.24
CA SER A 805 -30.50 -37.33 37.47
C SER A 805 -29.46 -38.05 38.33
N LEU A 806 -29.59 -39.38 38.49
CA LEU A 806 -28.63 -40.20 39.24
C LEU A 806 -27.22 -40.17 38.63
N LEU A 807 -27.11 -40.18 37.30
CA LEU A 807 -25.82 -40.12 36.61
C LEU A 807 -25.21 -38.72 36.68
N GLU A 808 -26.02 -37.67 36.62
CA GLU A 808 -25.58 -36.26 36.79
C GLU A 808 -25.06 -36.00 38.21
N ASP A 809 -25.74 -36.51 39.25
CA ASP A 809 -25.29 -36.39 40.64
C ASP A 809 -23.98 -37.16 40.90
N ALA A 810 -23.85 -38.37 40.35
CA ALA A 810 -22.66 -39.19 40.50
C ALA A 810 -21.40 -38.57 39.87
N LEU A 811 -21.56 -37.99 38.68
CA LEU A 811 -20.47 -37.30 37.97
C LEU A 811 -20.05 -36.02 38.71
N SER A 812 -20.99 -35.34 39.35
CA SER A 812 -20.73 -34.13 40.15
C SER A 812 -19.90 -34.44 41.41
N GLN A 813 -20.19 -35.54 42.12
CA GLN A 813 -19.45 -35.94 43.33
C GLN A 813 -17.99 -36.36 43.06
N GLN A 814 -17.70 -36.93 41.89
CA GLN A 814 -16.31 -37.27 41.52
C GLN A 814 -15.43 -36.02 41.30
N MET A 815 -16.00 -34.92 40.81
CA MET A 815 -15.26 -33.68 40.55
C MET A 815 -14.90 -32.91 41.82
N GLU A 816 -15.76 -32.96 42.86
CA GLU A 816 -15.46 -32.35 44.16
C GLU A 816 -14.29 -33.06 44.86
N ASN A 817 -14.22 -34.39 44.80
CA ASN A 817 -13.14 -35.17 45.43
C ASN A 817 -11.77 -34.92 44.78
N THR A 818 -11.73 -34.63 43.48
CA THR A 818 -10.47 -34.36 42.75
C THR A 818 -9.91 -32.95 43.06
N SER A 819 -10.75 -32.06 43.58
CA SER A 819 -10.40 -30.65 43.84
C SER A 819 -9.78 -30.42 45.24
N ILE A 820 -9.94 -31.39 46.15
CA ILE A 820 -9.50 -31.28 47.56
C ILE A 820 -8.02 -31.68 47.74
N GLU A 821 -7.43 -32.51 46.87
CA GLU A 821 -6.04 -32.96 47.01
C GLU A 821 -4.96 -31.92 46.64
N ASN A 822 -5.33 -30.76 46.07
CA ASN A 822 -4.37 -29.78 45.54
C ASN A 822 -4.27 -28.46 46.34
N GLN A 823 -4.57 -28.44 47.64
CA GLN A 823 -4.47 -27.20 48.46
C GLN A 823 -3.35 -27.21 49.55
N ILE A 824 -2.14 -26.74 49.16
CA ILE A 824 -1.28 -25.69 49.83
C ILE A 824 -0.47 -26.08 51.12
N PRO A 825 0.64 -25.39 51.60
CA PRO A 825 1.57 -24.34 51.07
C PRO A 825 3.11 -24.58 51.29
N SER A 826 3.98 -23.80 50.64
CA SER A 826 4.93 -22.89 51.37
C SER A 826 5.46 -21.74 50.50
N THR A 827 5.12 -20.54 50.96
CA THR A 827 5.78 -19.25 50.78
C THR A 827 7.27 -19.32 51.14
N ASP A 828 8.15 -18.67 50.36
CA ASP A 828 9.14 -17.74 50.91
C ASP A 828 10.00 -17.02 49.85
N MET A 829 10.27 -15.74 50.16
CA MET A 829 11.25 -14.80 49.63
C MET A 829 10.94 -14.02 48.34
N LEU A 830 10.25 -12.91 48.56
CA LEU A 830 10.52 -11.63 47.90
C LEU A 830 11.91 -11.12 48.27
N ASP A 831 12.63 -10.63 47.27
CA ASP A 831 13.42 -9.40 47.30
C ASP A 831 13.87 -9.17 45.85
N SER A 832 13.95 -7.99 45.24
CA SER A 832 13.43 -6.64 45.41
C SER A 832 14.12 -5.85 44.28
N ASN A 833 13.52 -4.76 43.81
CA ASN A 833 14.07 -3.80 42.83
C ASN A 833 13.96 -4.18 41.34
N GLU A 834 12.76 -4.01 40.77
CA GLU A 834 12.65 -3.27 39.51
C GLU A 834 11.49 -2.29 39.62
N GLU A 835 11.79 -1.03 39.29
CA GLU A 835 10.88 0.11 39.34
C GLU A 835 9.60 -0.17 38.53
N ILE A 836 8.47 0.27 39.07
CA ILE A 836 7.15 0.21 38.45
C ILE A 836 7.22 0.89 37.07
N ASN A 837 7.22 0.08 36.01
CA ASN A 837 7.18 0.57 34.66
C ASN A 837 5.74 1.02 34.33
N VAL A 838 5.52 2.34 34.31
CA VAL A 838 4.22 3.00 34.03
C VAL A 838 3.85 2.97 32.53
N HIS A 839 4.24 1.91 31.82
CA HIS A 839 3.94 1.70 30.41
C HIS A 839 3.23 0.36 30.21
N GLN A 840 1.93 0.31 30.49
CA GLN A 840 1.05 -0.72 29.94
C GLN A 840 0.97 -0.51 28.42
N GLU A 841 1.70 -1.34 27.67
CA GLU A 841 1.55 -1.45 26.22
C GLU A 841 0.12 -1.91 25.88
N PHE A 842 -0.59 -1.11 25.10
CA PHE A 842 -1.89 -1.46 24.54
C PHE A 842 -1.72 -2.64 23.56
N PRO A 843 -2.59 -3.67 23.60
CA PRO A 843 -2.35 -4.97 22.93
C PRO A 843 -2.40 -4.96 21.39
N LEU A 844 -2.45 -3.80 20.73
CA LEU A 844 -2.49 -3.67 19.27
C LEU A 844 -1.20 -3.01 18.74
N MET A 845 -0.53 -3.68 17.79
CA MET A 845 0.75 -3.23 17.23
C MET A 845 0.68 -1.82 16.64
N LEU A 846 1.73 -1.02 16.85
CA LEU A 846 1.86 0.34 16.33
C LEU A 846 1.51 0.42 14.83
N GLY A 847 0.58 1.31 14.47
CA GLY A 847 0.16 1.56 13.08
C GLY A 847 -1.02 0.72 12.58
N TRP A 848 -1.61 -0.16 13.39
CA TRP A 848 -2.71 -1.05 12.98
C TRP A 848 -3.95 -0.31 12.42
N ALA A 849 -4.32 0.84 12.99
CA ALA A 849 -5.47 1.63 12.56
C ALA A 849 -5.20 2.51 11.32
N LEU A 850 -3.98 2.49 10.76
CA LEU A 850 -3.64 3.23 9.55
C LEU A 850 -4.26 2.56 8.33
N LYS A 851 -4.85 3.37 7.46
CA LYS A 851 -5.53 2.92 6.23
C LYS A 851 -4.64 2.09 5.29
N GLU A 852 -3.32 2.27 5.36
CA GLU A 852 -2.32 1.49 4.62
C GLU A 852 -2.12 0.06 5.15
N ASN A 853 -2.42 -0.17 6.43
CA ASN A 853 -2.33 -1.47 7.10
C ASN A 853 -3.70 -2.18 7.17
N GLN A 854 -4.78 -1.48 6.82
CA GLN A 854 -6.10 -2.07 6.61
C GLN A 854 -6.08 -2.95 5.36
N LYS A 855 -6.12 -4.28 5.54
CA LYS A 855 -6.33 -5.23 4.45
C LYS A 855 -7.77 -5.11 3.93
N PHE A 856 -8.05 -4.10 3.12
CA PHE A 856 -9.23 -4.17 2.26
C PHE A 856 -9.04 -5.39 1.36
N GLY A 857 -9.95 -6.36 1.44
CA GLY A 857 -9.99 -7.48 0.50
C GLY A 857 -9.80 -6.94 -0.90
N LYS A 858 -8.63 -7.19 -1.49
CA LYS A 858 -8.33 -6.77 -2.86
C LYS A 858 -9.42 -7.40 -3.71
N LYS A 859 -10.36 -6.60 -4.23
CA LYS A 859 -11.22 -7.03 -5.34
C LYS A 859 -10.25 -7.53 -6.41
N GLY A 860 -10.25 -8.84 -6.62
CA GLY A 860 -9.25 -9.52 -7.41
C GLY A 860 -9.03 -8.81 -8.74
N GLY A 861 -7.76 -8.60 -9.10
CA GLY A 861 -7.37 -8.22 -10.45
C GLY A 861 -7.64 -9.40 -11.39
N GLY A 862 -8.91 -9.68 -11.66
CA GLY A 862 -9.30 -10.60 -12.72
C GLY A 862 -8.97 -9.99 -14.07
N LYS A 863 -8.47 -10.81 -15.00
CA LYS A 863 -8.30 -10.48 -16.42
C LYS A 863 -9.63 -9.88 -16.91
N ARG A 864 -9.61 -8.62 -17.37
CA ARG A 864 -10.82 -7.93 -17.88
C ARG A 864 -11.25 -8.59 -19.19
N ILE A 865 -12.56 -8.77 -19.38
CA ILE A 865 -13.11 -9.25 -20.66
C ILE A 865 -12.66 -8.28 -21.76
N SER A 866 -12.12 -8.79 -22.86
CA SER A 866 -11.63 -7.97 -23.96
C SER A 866 -12.79 -7.23 -24.64
N LYS A 867 -12.52 -6.06 -25.22
CA LYS A 867 -13.56 -5.23 -25.86
C LYS A 867 -14.26 -5.96 -27.01
N HIS A 868 -13.53 -6.81 -27.73
CA HIS A 868 -14.07 -7.60 -28.83
C HIS A 868 -15.08 -8.65 -28.34
N ILE A 869 -14.75 -9.36 -27.26
CA ILE A 869 -15.67 -10.33 -26.63
C ILE A 869 -16.89 -9.63 -26.03
N VAL A 870 -16.73 -8.43 -25.45
CA VAL A 870 -17.88 -7.65 -24.97
C VAL A 870 -18.85 -7.31 -26.11
N ALA A 871 -18.36 -6.92 -27.28
CA ALA A 871 -19.22 -6.61 -28.42
C ALA A 871 -20.01 -7.84 -28.92
N LEU A 872 -19.41 -9.03 -28.92
CA LEU A 872 -20.10 -10.27 -29.26
C LEU A 872 -21.19 -10.61 -28.24
N LEU A 873 -20.89 -10.50 -26.94
CA LEU A 873 -21.84 -10.73 -25.85
C LEU A 873 -23.01 -9.73 -25.88
N GLU A 874 -22.77 -8.47 -26.23
CA GLU A 874 -23.82 -7.47 -26.47
C GLU A 874 -24.71 -7.87 -27.64
N GLY A 875 -24.12 -8.34 -28.75
CA GLY A 875 -24.87 -8.87 -29.89
C GLY A 875 -25.81 -10.01 -29.51
N TYR A 876 -25.31 -11.03 -28.80
CA TYR A 876 -26.12 -12.16 -28.33
C TYR A 876 -27.22 -11.74 -27.34
N PHE A 877 -26.93 -10.76 -26.47
CA PHE A 877 -27.91 -10.25 -25.52
C PHE A 877 -29.03 -9.44 -26.22
N LEU A 878 -28.68 -8.65 -27.23
CA LEU A 878 -29.63 -7.83 -27.99
C LEU A 878 -30.48 -8.65 -28.96
N ALA A 879 -29.96 -9.76 -29.50
CA ALA A 879 -30.74 -10.71 -30.29
C ALA A 879 -31.99 -11.19 -29.54
N GLY A 880 -31.82 -11.57 -28.26
CA GLY A 880 -32.91 -11.99 -27.38
C GLY A 880 -33.91 -10.88 -26.98
N ASN A 881 -33.58 -9.60 -27.23
CA ASN A 881 -34.51 -8.48 -27.04
C ASN A 881 -35.32 -8.17 -28.30
N LEU A 882 -34.81 -8.53 -29.49
CA LEU A 882 -35.49 -8.41 -30.78
C LEU A 882 -36.48 -9.57 -30.98
N ASP A 883 -36.07 -10.79 -30.67
CA ASP A 883 -36.93 -11.98 -30.64
C ASP A 883 -36.72 -12.76 -29.34
N LYS A 884 -37.80 -13.07 -28.63
CA LYS A 884 -37.74 -13.82 -27.36
C LYS A 884 -37.31 -15.28 -27.56
N SER A 885 -37.45 -15.82 -28.77
CA SER A 885 -37.02 -17.17 -29.13
C SER A 885 -35.50 -17.28 -29.33
N ASP A 886 -34.82 -16.16 -29.60
CA ASP A 886 -33.36 -16.07 -29.77
C ASP A 886 -32.63 -15.64 -28.47
N ARG A 887 -33.20 -15.95 -27.30
CA ARG A 887 -32.63 -15.53 -26.02
C ARG A 887 -31.54 -16.49 -25.56
N TYR A 888 -30.29 -16.05 -25.69
CA TYR A 888 -29.14 -16.80 -25.23
C TYR A 888 -29.02 -16.82 -23.70
N SER A 889 -28.84 -18.02 -23.14
CA SER A 889 -28.34 -18.26 -21.79
C SER A 889 -26.82 -18.04 -21.72
N ALA A 890 -26.28 -17.91 -20.50
CA ALA A 890 -24.83 -17.77 -20.31
C ALA A 890 -24.03 -18.96 -20.86
N GLN A 891 -24.63 -20.16 -20.86
CA GLN A 891 -24.00 -21.37 -21.41
C GLN A 891 -24.05 -21.37 -22.94
N GLU A 892 -25.14 -20.92 -23.55
CA GLU A 892 -25.25 -20.83 -25.01
C GLU A 892 -24.32 -19.75 -25.59
N MET A 893 -24.20 -18.59 -24.92
CA MET A 893 -23.20 -17.57 -25.31
C MET A 893 -21.77 -18.12 -25.24
N TRP A 894 -21.47 -18.98 -24.25
CA TRP A 894 -20.16 -19.61 -24.12
C TRP A 894 -19.92 -20.64 -25.23
N ASN A 895 -20.92 -21.44 -25.59
CA ASN A 895 -20.84 -22.40 -26.67
C ASN A 895 -20.57 -21.72 -28.03
N GLU A 896 -21.22 -20.59 -28.33
CA GLU A 896 -20.97 -19.83 -29.57
C GLU A 896 -19.57 -19.19 -29.60
N LEU A 897 -19.07 -18.69 -28.46
CA LEU A 897 -17.69 -18.22 -28.37
C LEU A 897 -16.67 -19.36 -28.57
N THR A 898 -17.01 -20.58 -28.14
CA THR A 898 -16.16 -21.77 -28.30
C THR A 898 -16.11 -22.22 -29.76
N LYS A 899 -17.23 -22.18 -30.50
CA LYS A 899 -17.24 -22.42 -31.95
C LYS A 899 -16.33 -21.44 -32.71
N LEU A 900 -16.32 -20.17 -32.33
CA LEU A 900 -15.45 -19.17 -32.94
C LEU A 900 -13.95 -19.42 -32.67
N VAL A 901 -13.61 -20.15 -31.58
CA VAL A 901 -12.25 -20.65 -31.34
C VAL A 901 -11.93 -21.84 -32.23
N GLU A 902 -12.88 -22.77 -32.40
CA GLU A 902 -12.73 -23.92 -33.31
C GLU A 902 -12.56 -23.48 -34.78
N GLU A 903 -13.19 -22.38 -35.17
CA GLU A 903 -13.06 -21.74 -36.49
C GLU A 903 -11.79 -20.88 -36.64
N GLY A 904 -10.97 -20.77 -35.58
CA GLY A 904 -9.71 -20.02 -35.58
C GLY A 904 -9.86 -18.49 -35.54
N SER A 905 -11.07 -17.98 -35.26
CA SER A 905 -11.37 -16.54 -35.19
C SER A 905 -11.10 -15.94 -33.80
N LEU A 906 -10.98 -16.78 -32.76
CA LEU A 906 -10.68 -16.40 -31.39
C LEU A 906 -9.64 -17.35 -30.76
N GLU A 907 -8.91 -16.89 -29.74
CA GLU A 907 -8.05 -17.75 -28.93
C GLU A 907 -8.80 -18.32 -27.70
N GLU A 908 -8.50 -19.57 -27.33
CA GLU A 908 -9.10 -20.23 -26.15
C GLU A 908 -8.86 -19.45 -24.85
N THR A 909 -7.75 -18.70 -24.76
CA THR A 909 -7.39 -17.91 -23.58
C THR A 909 -8.21 -16.62 -23.40
N ASP A 910 -9.05 -16.28 -24.39
CA ASP A 910 -9.91 -15.09 -24.40
C ASP A 910 -11.36 -15.38 -24.00
N ILE A 911 -11.76 -16.65 -23.93
CA ILE A 911 -13.12 -17.03 -23.54
C ILE A 911 -13.31 -16.83 -22.02
N PRO A 912 -14.26 -15.97 -21.58
CA PRO A 912 -14.59 -15.82 -20.17
C PRO A 912 -15.29 -17.07 -19.63
N LYS A 913 -15.12 -17.35 -18.34
CA LYS A 913 -15.88 -18.43 -17.67
C LYS A 913 -17.39 -18.15 -17.74
N VAL A 914 -18.21 -19.19 -17.78
CA VAL A 914 -19.69 -19.10 -17.80
C VAL A 914 -20.24 -18.24 -16.65
N SER A 915 -19.66 -18.37 -15.44
CA SER A 915 -20.04 -17.54 -14.27
C SER A 915 -19.70 -16.06 -14.45
N THR A 916 -18.65 -15.75 -15.21
CA THR A 916 -18.27 -14.38 -15.57
C THR A 916 -19.26 -13.79 -16.57
N ILE A 917 -19.69 -14.58 -17.57
CA ILE A 917 -20.73 -14.19 -18.54
C ILE A 917 -22.07 -13.96 -17.82
N GLN A 918 -22.45 -14.84 -16.91
CA GLN A 918 -23.69 -14.71 -16.12
C GLN A 918 -23.70 -13.42 -15.27
N ASN A 919 -22.59 -13.09 -14.62
CA ASN A 919 -22.43 -11.84 -13.88
C ASN A 919 -22.44 -10.60 -14.79
N TRP A 920 -21.86 -10.70 -15.99
CA TRP A 920 -21.90 -9.65 -16.99
C TRP A 920 -23.33 -9.39 -17.47
N ILE A 921 -24.09 -10.43 -17.81
CA ILE A 921 -25.51 -10.34 -18.22
C ILE A 921 -26.35 -9.61 -17.14
N ALA A 922 -26.17 -9.96 -15.86
CA ALA A 922 -26.92 -9.34 -14.77
C ALA A 922 -26.65 -7.83 -14.66
N ARG A 923 -25.38 -7.42 -14.79
CA ARG A 923 -24.98 -6.00 -14.74
C ARG A 923 -25.43 -5.25 -15.99
N TYR A 924 -25.21 -5.83 -17.16
CA TYR A 924 -25.57 -5.22 -18.44
C TYR A 924 -27.09 -5.04 -18.55
N ALA A 925 -27.90 -6.02 -18.12
CA ALA A 925 -29.36 -5.90 -18.10
C ALA A 925 -29.86 -4.77 -17.18
N ALA A 926 -29.22 -4.57 -16.02
CA ALA A 926 -29.57 -3.48 -15.10
C ALA A 926 -29.22 -2.10 -15.70
N GLN A 927 -28.03 -1.97 -16.30
CA GLN A 927 -27.59 -0.74 -16.94
C GLN A 927 -28.41 -0.41 -18.19
N HIS A 928 -28.71 -1.42 -19.03
CA HIS A 928 -29.56 -1.27 -20.20
C HIS A 928 -30.96 -0.81 -19.82
N LYS A 929 -31.57 -1.35 -18.75
CA LYS A 929 -32.86 -0.88 -18.24
C LYS A 929 -32.82 0.57 -17.76
N GLN A 930 -31.74 1.01 -17.11
CA GLN A 930 -31.56 2.41 -16.71
C GLN A 930 -31.43 3.35 -17.92
N ASN A 931 -30.65 2.97 -18.93
CA ASN A 931 -30.48 3.74 -20.15
C ASN A 931 -31.79 3.87 -20.94
N MET A 932 -32.54 2.76 -21.09
CA MET A 932 -33.87 2.77 -21.71
C MET A 932 -34.86 3.66 -20.94
N ALA A 933 -34.82 3.64 -19.60
CA ALA A 933 -35.66 4.51 -18.78
C ALA A 933 -35.28 6.00 -18.91
N GLN A 934 -34.00 6.32 -19.08
CA GLN A 934 -33.52 7.68 -19.35
C GLN A 934 -33.93 8.16 -20.75
N GLN A 935 -33.77 7.32 -21.77
CA GLN A 935 -34.23 7.63 -23.13
C GLN A 935 -35.75 7.78 -23.20
N ALA A 936 -36.50 6.93 -22.49
CA ALA A 936 -37.95 7.08 -22.37
C ALA A 936 -38.33 8.41 -21.71
N LYS A 937 -37.65 8.81 -20.62
CA LYS A 937 -37.84 10.14 -20.00
C LYS A 937 -37.53 11.28 -20.97
N GLN A 938 -36.46 11.19 -21.75
CA GLN A 938 -36.12 12.21 -22.76
C GLN A 938 -37.15 12.27 -23.89
N SER A 939 -37.66 11.12 -24.35
CA SER A 939 -38.71 11.07 -25.39
C SER A 939 -40.06 11.60 -24.92
N VAL A 940 -40.37 11.50 -23.62
CA VAL A 940 -41.58 12.09 -23.01
C VAL A 940 -41.44 13.60 -22.86
N ILE A 941 -40.23 14.10 -22.59
CA ILE A 941 -39.94 15.54 -22.55
C ILE A 941 -40.10 16.15 -23.95
N HIS A 942 -39.65 15.47 -25.00
CA HIS A 942 -39.78 15.92 -26.40
C HIS A 942 -41.18 15.74 -27.03
N ARG A 943 -42.12 15.03 -26.38
CA ARG A 943 -43.52 14.93 -26.82
C ARG A 943 -44.45 15.94 -26.13
N ASN A 944 -43.95 16.63 -25.11
CA ASN A 944 -44.66 17.67 -24.36
C ASN A 944 -44.14 19.09 -24.70
N GLU A 945 -43.29 19.20 -25.72
CA GLU A 945 -43.03 20.40 -26.53
C GLU A 945 -43.72 20.20 -27.88
#